data_AF-A0A059KHW1-F1
#
_entry.id   AF-A0A059KHW1-F1
#
_cell.length_a   1.000
_cell.length_b   1.000
_cell.length_c   1.000
_cell.angle_alpha   90.00
_cell.angle_beta   90.00
_cell.angle_gamma   90.00
#
_symmetry.space_group_name_H-M   'P 1'
#
loop_
_entity.id
_entity.type
_entity.pdbx_description
1 polymer ?
#
loop_
_entity_poly.entity_id
_entity_poly.type
_entity_poly.pdbx_seq_one_letter_code
_entity_poly.pdbx_strand_id
1 'polypeptide(L)'
;MNTDNTAAQAGERDQRPQVPLWRLTGTFTLVTPLHIGTGRDEPIQLDEQRMGSEGESRPDETRHVATVVRDHQGRPCIPASSFKGALAALAKRTGIDDAQRRRLFGATEGNTTTSGGVEFTYLYADFASLPTTSPLPQFGRDQHPHVAHLAHVSRNRDTGVAEAQRLFLSQVVPPGVRFGFECTARGLSREDMGVLLGLLALAGEARDGLRLGAGKAADQGRVSWQPGEVWCLQDGLLAALWASGGGSLWTDRTKVRDLKATPQTAERGDWLRLDRVALKFHSPFLVYERTGEKGSGLPNGKPRTNHAGRAVLPSTSLHGALRAQAERILRTIGRETPAGYEVPGVQGLDDAGRTLDLASVLFGAPGWRSLLRCSDCVDDGTSKDITHHMLAIDRLTGGGKDSAKFAIDVRDCPTLNGSLAVDMVRLQAIEAKRPGVTAQVLGLLAHVLRDLDEGDIPLGYGASKGYGQLRSGTADTLRDGLATRTDVPDLTECLGAFAALSGADASDGLALQAAAKPARPGPGPARAAVTTALPAAQDRTFHNPYTFVPFGEPKPDDRRLPWLKEPAYRGGNLGHHAHGTYHAGTCHGRLICRLRATTPLFVGAGPVSDDASLPRKQENYRLGKALAIPATTLRGLFSSLHESITASALRVMTEQSYSMRVSANQHFPHSGMVIEVKGVRNGKPVTGYKIRHQKTGRESVAGKDYPFTVAAMERLYELADQRTESMKTDWPDGKVPADQIRPEIKPKGVARNREQHPFKARLMPGQTVFFRLSPDGTKIDEMAWSQIWRQRVEDTDKRPWKTTRAMTEPSTRAEDREKLTPMTEEARALSPSELLFGAVQVPAKRNKDAADEPVIALMGKVRFSAAVALPVAGKSLDTERDWTTLKILSSPKPPSPSFYFQPTTRQVGAGGYISKHEFSKNPKAYVPKGRKSYLHAWRHEGQVVRYDDRGQRVAQAHDGFWPWQSNVNLPPPPPKQDGRGKLEKTSDPAKQKVRAKLIPVGSEFEFSVDFFNLSETELSSLCAALMPAEKFEHKVGMGKPIGLGSVKIEPLALQLIDRRQRYRQTEFTASNRFQTLTCSLRDLAQEQMRHVAPDVRAALELVGNPDAVNRPVHYPQVLGGLIEQQTYQWFVENDRTGADVKRQWLKPLGEKVKELPTLERLPPMPTSSNAPGRPRGGR
;
A
#
# COMPACT_ATOMS: atom_id res chain seq x y z
N MET A 1 -45.37 101.90 -8.16
CA MET A 1 -45.77 101.42 -6.83
C MET A 1 -44.67 100.47 -6.36
N ASN A 2 -43.90 100.97 -5.40
CA ASN A 2 -42.49 100.64 -5.05
C ASN A 2 -42.28 99.15 -4.68
N THR A 3 -41.25 98.40 -5.08
CA THR A 3 -39.77 98.56 -5.11
C THR A 3 -39.14 99.00 -3.79
N ASP A 4 -38.83 98.03 -2.91
CA ASP A 4 -37.48 97.89 -2.32
C ASP A 4 -37.30 96.66 -1.40
N ASN A 5 -36.10 96.08 -1.53
CA ASN A 5 -35.29 95.27 -0.59
C ASN A 5 -35.83 93.96 0.04
N THR A 6 -35.17 92.85 -0.29
CA THR A 6 -34.21 92.21 0.64
C THR A 6 -33.35 91.16 -0.09
N ALA A 7 -32.03 91.33 0.00
CA ALA A 7 -31.04 90.34 -0.39
C ALA A 7 -31.11 89.12 0.53
N ALA A 8 -31.35 87.93 -0.03
CA ALA A 8 -31.15 86.66 0.66
C ALA A 8 -29.78 86.08 0.27
N GLN A 9 -28.98 85.83 1.29
CA GLN A 9 -27.58 85.43 1.26
C GLN A 9 -27.34 84.16 0.43
N ALA A 10 -26.28 84.20 -0.38
CA ALA A 10 -25.62 83.00 -0.88
C ALA A 10 -25.21 82.14 0.32
N GLY A 11 -25.71 80.89 0.37
CA GLY A 11 -25.31 79.92 1.38
C GLY A 11 -23.79 79.82 1.42
N GLU A 12 -23.22 79.93 2.62
CA GLU A 12 -21.80 79.72 2.87
C GLU A 12 -21.36 78.42 2.19
N ARG A 13 -20.39 78.53 1.28
CA ARG A 13 -19.69 77.35 0.76
C ARG A 13 -19.08 76.64 1.94
N ASP A 14 -19.53 75.42 2.17
CA ASP A 14 -18.90 74.45 3.05
C ASP A 14 -17.37 74.46 2.86
N GLN A 15 -16.64 75.07 3.80
CA GLN A 15 -15.19 75.26 3.74
C GLN A 15 -14.43 73.97 4.13
N ARG A 16 -15.07 72.81 4.09
CA ARG A 16 -14.38 71.53 4.30
C ARG A 16 -13.32 71.36 3.19
N PRO A 17 -12.03 71.16 3.55
CA PRO A 17 -10.97 71.01 2.56
C PRO A 17 -11.29 69.85 1.61
N GLN A 18 -11.21 70.09 0.30
CA GLN A 18 -11.39 69.03 -0.69
C GLN A 18 -10.22 68.05 -0.56
N VAL A 19 -10.51 66.87 -0.04
CA VAL A 19 -9.54 65.79 0.11
C VAL A 19 -9.49 64.95 -1.18
N PRO A 20 -8.31 64.53 -1.63
CA PRO A 20 -8.20 63.74 -2.85
C PRO A 20 -8.93 62.41 -2.73
N LEU A 21 -9.62 61.99 -3.81
CA LEU A 21 -10.24 60.68 -3.93
C LEU A 21 -9.53 59.87 -5.03
N TRP A 22 -8.92 58.77 -4.63
CA TRP A 22 -8.17 57.88 -5.50
C TRP A 22 -9.00 56.64 -5.84
N ARG A 23 -8.78 56.11 -7.04
CA ARG A 23 -9.22 54.76 -7.43
C ARG A 23 -8.02 54.02 -8.02
N LEU A 24 -7.84 52.77 -7.60
CA LEU A 24 -6.78 51.90 -8.06
C LEU A 24 -7.38 50.57 -8.49
N THR A 25 -6.97 50.08 -9.67
CA THR A 25 -7.31 48.74 -10.16
C THR A 25 -6.06 47.89 -10.36
N GLY A 26 -6.25 46.58 -10.44
CA GLY A 26 -5.22 45.63 -10.83
C GLY A 26 -5.73 44.20 -10.78
N THR A 27 -4.83 43.24 -10.96
CA THR A 27 -5.19 41.82 -10.97
C THR A 27 -4.22 41.01 -10.12
N PHE A 28 -4.77 40.16 -9.26
CA PHE A 28 -4.01 39.11 -8.58
C PHE A 28 -4.23 37.77 -9.27
N THR A 29 -3.15 37.12 -9.70
CA THR A 29 -3.21 35.77 -10.27
C THR A 29 -2.76 34.77 -9.23
N LEU A 30 -3.54 33.70 -9.03
CA LEU A 30 -3.23 32.69 -8.05
C LEU A 30 -2.09 31.78 -8.53
N VAL A 31 -1.02 31.65 -7.74
CA VAL A 31 0.18 30.84 -8.06
C VAL A 31 0.14 29.46 -7.41
N THR A 32 -0.49 29.35 -6.24
CA THR A 32 -0.70 28.08 -5.51
C THR A 32 -2.14 27.94 -5.09
N PRO A 33 -2.66 26.72 -4.86
CA PRO A 33 -4.04 26.54 -4.45
C PRO A 33 -4.44 27.43 -3.26
N LEU A 34 -5.67 27.96 -3.29
CA LEU A 34 -6.20 28.87 -2.28
C LEU A 34 -7.42 28.27 -1.59
N HIS A 35 -7.43 28.27 -0.25
CA HIS A 35 -8.62 28.00 0.53
C HIS A 35 -8.96 29.21 1.41
N ILE A 36 -10.09 29.86 1.15
CA ILE A 36 -10.69 30.83 2.07
C ILE A 36 -12.05 30.27 2.47
N GLY A 37 -12.13 29.79 3.70
CA GLY A 37 -13.30 29.07 4.19
C GLY A 37 -14.54 29.95 4.37
N THR A 38 -15.72 29.38 4.22
CA THR A 38 -17.00 29.98 4.63
C THR A 38 -17.21 30.00 6.15
N GLY A 39 -16.38 29.25 6.89
CA GLY A 39 -16.55 29.00 8.32
C GLY A 39 -17.59 27.91 8.62
N ARG A 40 -18.08 27.21 7.59
CA ARG A 40 -19.04 26.09 7.71
C ARG A 40 -18.51 24.89 6.94
N ASP A 41 -18.82 23.71 7.44
CA ASP A 41 -18.57 22.47 6.73
C ASP A 41 -19.86 22.01 6.03
N GLU A 42 -19.77 21.71 4.74
CA GLU A 42 -20.91 21.21 3.97
C GLU A 42 -20.86 19.67 3.87
N PRO A 43 -22.01 18.98 4.02
CA PRO A 43 -22.08 17.57 3.72
C PRO A 43 -21.92 17.35 2.21
N ILE A 44 -21.03 16.44 1.83
CA ILE A 44 -20.88 15.95 0.47
C ILE A 44 -21.15 14.45 0.44
N GLN A 45 -21.94 14.05 -0.56
CA GLN A 45 -21.99 12.67 -1.00
C GLN A 45 -20.74 12.43 -1.83
N LEU A 46 -19.81 11.64 -1.31
CA LEU A 46 -18.76 11.13 -2.16
C LEU A 46 -19.35 9.93 -2.91
N ASP A 47 -19.21 9.88 -4.25
CA ASP A 47 -19.30 8.65 -5.06
C ASP A 47 -18.21 7.62 -4.69
N GLU A 48 -17.76 7.62 -3.44
CA GLU A 48 -16.97 6.58 -2.87
C GLU A 48 -17.90 5.41 -2.60
N GLN A 49 -18.15 4.60 -3.62
CA GLN A 49 -18.35 3.19 -3.39
C GLN A 49 -17.12 2.68 -2.61
N ARG A 50 -17.21 2.66 -1.28
CA ARG A 50 -16.34 1.88 -0.40
C ARG A 50 -16.71 0.42 -0.63
N MET A 51 -16.30 -0.11 -1.78
CA MET A 51 -16.40 -1.53 -2.06
C MET A 51 -15.33 -2.22 -1.22
N GLY A 52 -15.78 -2.90 -0.16
CA GLY A 52 -14.97 -3.84 0.60
C GLY A 52 -14.33 -4.90 -0.30
N SER A 53 -13.54 -5.80 0.29
CA SER A 53 -12.86 -6.89 -0.41
C SER A 53 -13.77 -7.82 -1.25
N GLU A 54 -15.10 -7.68 -1.17
CA GLU A 54 -16.09 -8.55 -1.83
C GLU A 54 -17.05 -7.84 -2.80
N GLY A 55 -16.86 -6.55 -3.12
CA GLY A 55 -17.64 -5.92 -4.20
C GLY A 55 -19.11 -5.61 -3.88
N GLU A 56 -19.45 -5.37 -2.60
CA GLU A 56 -20.71 -4.75 -2.20
C GLU A 56 -20.53 -3.24 -2.01
N SER A 57 -21.43 -2.45 -2.61
CA SER A 57 -21.55 -1.01 -2.43
C SER A 57 -22.03 -0.71 -1.01
N ARG A 58 -21.19 -0.02 -0.22
CA ARG A 58 -21.66 0.58 1.04
C ARG A 58 -22.63 1.72 0.72
N PRO A 59 -23.72 1.91 1.49
CA PRO A 59 -24.53 3.11 1.41
C PRO A 59 -23.69 4.34 1.78
N ASP A 60 -24.05 5.47 1.19
CA ASP A 60 -23.32 6.73 1.16
C ASP A 60 -22.85 7.21 2.55
N GLU A 61 -21.53 7.25 2.76
CA GLU A 61 -20.95 7.99 3.88
C GLU A 61 -20.97 9.48 3.51
N THR A 62 -21.92 10.23 4.06
CA THR A 62 -21.89 11.69 4.04
C THR A 62 -20.61 12.16 4.72
N ARG A 63 -19.73 12.84 3.98
CA ARG A 63 -18.52 13.46 4.53
C ARG A 63 -18.67 14.96 4.60
N HIS A 64 -18.00 15.58 5.55
CA HIS A 64 -17.97 17.03 5.66
C HIS A 64 -16.77 17.59 4.91
N VAL A 65 -16.98 18.67 4.14
CA VAL A 65 -15.94 19.41 3.44
C VAL A 65 -15.94 20.86 3.89
N ALA A 66 -14.76 21.40 4.17
CA ALA A 66 -14.57 22.83 4.34
C ALA A 66 -14.67 23.51 2.97
N THR A 67 -15.74 24.28 2.74
CA THR A 67 -16.02 24.94 1.45
C THR A 67 -15.32 26.28 1.31
N VAL A 68 -15.00 26.66 0.07
CA VAL A 68 -14.46 27.99 -0.22
C VAL A 68 -15.58 29.01 -0.34
N VAL A 69 -15.31 30.25 0.06
CA VAL A 69 -16.26 31.35 -0.08
C VAL A 69 -16.52 31.66 -1.56
N ARG A 70 -17.80 31.87 -1.89
CA ARG A 70 -18.29 32.16 -3.23
C ARG A 70 -19.22 33.36 -3.21
N ASP A 71 -19.32 34.05 -4.34
CA ASP A 71 -20.33 35.08 -4.54
C ASP A 71 -21.71 34.51 -4.88
N HIS A 72 -22.69 35.40 -5.08
CA HIS A 72 -24.06 35.01 -5.42
C HIS A 72 -24.21 34.33 -6.80
N GLN A 73 -23.17 34.38 -7.65
CA GLN A 73 -23.10 33.70 -8.95
C GLN A 73 -22.31 32.38 -8.86
N GLY A 74 -21.89 31.97 -7.65
CA GLY A 74 -21.13 30.75 -7.41
C GLY A 74 -19.63 30.86 -7.72
N ARG A 75 -19.10 32.05 -8.02
CA ARG A 75 -17.66 32.26 -8.27
C ARG A 75 -16.87 32.31 -6.96
N PRO A 76 -15.70 31.68 -6.87
CA PRO A 76 -14.79 31.92 -5.75
C PRO A 76 -14.45 33.41 -5.61
N CYS A 77 -14.37 33.92 -4.39
CA CYS A 77 -13.99 35.30 -4.13
C CYS A 77 -13.06 35.42 -2.91
N ILE A 78 -12.38 36.56 -2.78
CA ILE A 78 -11.53 36.89 -1.64
C ILE A 78 -12.22 38.05 -0.89
N PRO A 79 -12.69 37.84 0.34
CA PRO A 79 -13.35 38.88 1.11
C PRO A 79 -12.44 40.07 1.36
N ALA A 80 -12.98 41.29 1.25
CA ALA A 80 -12.25 42.54 1.45
C ALA A 80 -11.51 42.57 2.79
N SER A 81 -12.18 42.14 3.88
CA SER A 81 -11.60 42.07 5.23
C SER A 81 -10.41 41.12 5.32
N SER A 82 -10.49 39.96 4.66
CA SER A 82 -9.42 38.97 4.61
C SER A 82 -8.20 39.50 3.85
N PHE A 83 -8.43 40.18 2.72
CA PHE A 83 -7.36 40.79 1.93
C PHE A 83 -6.72 41.97 2.65
N LYS A 84 -7.54 42.90 3.18
CA LYS A 84 -7.10 44.06 3.97
C LYS A 84 -6.24 43.62 5.16
N GLY A 85 -6.71 42.64 5.94
CA GLY A 85 -5.97 42.11 7.08
C GLY A 85 -4.64 41.48 6.69
N ALA A 86 -4.60 40.75 5.56
CA ALA A 86 -3.37 40.16 5.05
C ALA A 86 -2.36 41.21 4.59
N LEU A 87 -2.81 42.23 3.85
CA LEU A 87 -1.96 43.33 3.36
C LEU A 87 -1.46 44.20 4.52
N ALA A 88 -2.31 44.49 5.51
CA ALA A 88 -1.91 45.20 6.73
C ALA A 88 -0.85 44.41 7.51
N ALA A 89 -0.98 43.08 7.61
CA ALA A 89 0.03 42.24 8.26
C ALA A 89 1.35 42.19 7.49
N LEU A 90 1.32 42.28 6.15
CA LEU A 90 2.53 42.42 5.33
C LEU A 90 3.19 43.79 5.56
N ALA A 91 2.41 44.87 5.60
CA ALA A 91 2.90 46.21 5.89
C ALA A 91 3.58 46.31 7.26
N LYS A 92 3.17 45.51 8.25
CA LYS A 92 3.86 45.45 9.56
C LYS A 92 5.30 44.94 9.50
N ARG A 93 5.69 44.28 8.40
CA ARG A 93 7.00 43.65 8.19
C ARG A 93 7.90 44.45 7.24
N THR A 94 7.51 45.68 6.97
CA THR A 94 8.21 46.60 6.08
C THR A 94 8.57 47.84 6.89
N GLY A 95 9.50 48.66 6.39
CA GLY A 95 9.90 49.92 7.04
C GLY A 95 8.83 51.03 7.02
N ILE A 96 7.54 50.71 6.84
CA ILE A 96 6.44 51.67 6.88
C ILE A 96 6.12 52.01 8.33
N ASP A 97 6.17 53.30 8.67
CA ASP A 97 5.90 53.77 10.02
C ASP A 97 4.44 53.51 10.46
N ASP A 98 4.22 53.43 11.79
CA ASP A 98 2.90 53.08 12.33
C ASP A 98 1.84 54.12 11.97
N ALA A 99 2.17 55.41 11.94
CA ALA A 99 1.22 56.47 11.62
C ALA A 99 0.71 56.34 10.16
N GLN A 100 1.60 56.04 9.22
CA GLN A 100 1.28 55.79 7.82
C GLN A 100 0.46 54.51 7.65
N ARG A 101 0.80 53.43 8.36
CA ARG A 101 -0.04 52.20 8.35
C ARG A 101 -1.45 52.47 8.88
N ARG A 102 -1.59 53.24 9.97
CA ARG A 102 -2.89 53.63 10.52
C ARG A 102 -3.67 54.49 9.52
N ARG A 103 -3.03 55.41 8.80
CA ARG A 103 -3.65 56.16 7.70
C ARG A 103 -4.13 55.24 6.58
N LEU A 104 -3.37 54.21 6.20
CA LEU A 104 -3.77 53.29 5.12
C LEU A 104 -4.89 52.34 5.54
N PHE A 105 -4.74 51.67 6.68
CA PHE A 105 -5.59 50.54 7.07
C PHE A 105 -6.54 50.81 8.24
N GLY A 106 -6.34 51.89 8.98
CA GLY A 106 -7.04 52.16 10.24
C GLY A 106 -6.38 51.47 11.44
N ALA A 107 -6.92 51.72 12.64
CA ALA A 107 -6.44 51.12 13.88
C ALA A 107 -7.61 50.79 14.82
N THR A 108 -7.39 49.85 15.72
CA THR A 108 -8.30 49.55 16.83
C THR A 108 -7.49 49.61 18.12
N GLU A 109 -7.85 50.55 19.00
CA GLU A 109 -7.25 50.70 20.33
C GLU A 109 -8.38 50.62 21.37
N GLY A 110 -8.42 49.52 22.13
CA GLY A 110 -9.54 49.24 23.04
C GLY A 110 -10.87 49.10 22.28
N ASN A 111 -11.86 49.92 22.64
CA ASN A 111 -13.16 50.00 21.97
C ASN A 111 -13.21 51.06 20.85
N THR A 112 -12.12 51.78 20.59
CA THR A 112 -12.10 52.88 19.62
C THR A 112 -11.51 52.40 18.31
N THR A 113 -12.26 52.55 17.21
CA THR A 113 -11.80 52.19 15.86
C THR A 113 -11.60 53.46 15.04
N THR A 114 -10.39 53.68 14.54
CA THR A 114 -10.09 54.73 13.55
C THR A 114 -10.18 54.15 12.15
N SER A 115 -10.93 54.81 11.28
CA SER A 115 -11.06 54.40 9.88
C SER A 115 -9.75 54.62 9.12
N GLY A 116 -9.37 53.65 8.30
CA GLY A 116 -8.30 53.82 7.32
C GLY A 116 -8.80 54.63 6.13
N GLY A 117 -7.88 55.29 5.45
CA GLY A 117 -8.13 56.05 4.22
C GLY A 117 -8.36 55.17 2.99
N VAL A 118 -8.02 53.88 3.02
CA VAL A 118 -8.27 52.93 1.93
C VAL A 118 -9.51 52.06 2.21
N GLU A 119 -10.43 52.05 1.25
CA GLU A 119 -11.60 51.19 1.22
C GLU A 119 -11.37 50.03 0.24
N PHE A 120 -11.37 48.81 0.78
CA PHE A 120 -11.15 47.59 0.02
C PHE A 120 -12.49 46.97 -0.39
N THR A 121 -12.57 46.52 -1.64
CA THR A 121 -13.72 45.75 -2.14
C THR A 121 -13.43 44.25 -2.14
N TYR A 122 -14.44 43.42 -2.38
CA TYR A 122 -14.25 41.98 -2.59
C TYR A 122 -13.51 41.76 -3.90
N LEU A 123 -12.53 40.86 -3.89
CA LEU A 123 -11.87 40.46 -5.13
C LEU A 123 -12.61 39.25 -5.70
N TYR A 124 -13.30 39.44 -6.81
CA TYR A 124 -14.04 38.39 -7.49
C TYR A 124 -13.17 37.67 -8.52
N ALA A 125 -13.32 36.34 -8.63
CA ALA A 125 -12.67 35.60 -9.69
C ALA A 125 -13.21 36.01 -11.06
N ASP A 126 -12.32 36.18 -12.03
CA ASP A 126 -12.67 36.39 -13.42
C ASP A 126 -13.16 35.06 -14.03
N PHE A 127 -14.39 35.06 -14.57
CA PHE A 127 -14.98 33.91 -15.24
C PHE A 127 -14.09 33.34 -16.34
N ALA A 128 -13.42 34.20 -17.12
CA ALA A 128 -12.54 33.76 -18.20
C ALA A 128 -11.28 33.03 -17.69
N SER A 129 -10.94 33.20 -16.42
CA SER A 129 -9.80 32.54 -15.78
C SER A 129 -10.16 31.27 -15.03
N LEU A 130 -11.45 30.95 -14.87
CA LEU A 130 -11.89 29.76 -14.18
C LEU A 130 -11.65 28.52 -15.05
N PRO A 131 -10.81 27.56 -14.62
CA PRO A 131 -10.52 26.40 -15.44
C PRO A 131 -11.76 25.50 -15.57
N THR A 132 -11.91 24.88 -16.74
CA THR A 132 -12.91 23.82 -17.00
C THR A 132 -12.36 22.44 -16.62
N THR A 133 -11.04 22.26 -16.63
CA THR A 133 -10.36 21.04 -16.17
C THR A 133 -9.11 21.41 -15.37
N SER A 134 -8.70 20.55 -14.43
CA SER A 134 -7.49 20.73 -13.64
C SER A 134 -6.87 19.37 -13.31
N PRO A 135 -5.53 19.25 -13.25
CA PRO A 135 -4.87 18.04 -12.77
C PRO A 135 -4.95 17.90 -11.24
N LEU A 136 -5.52 18.87 -10.51
CA LEU A 136 -5.74 18.75 -9.08
C LEU A 136 -6.80 17.66 -8.76
N PRO A 137 -6.64 16.95 -7.63
CA PRO A 137 -7.55 15.85 -7.28
C PRO A 137 -9.01 16.28 -7.17
N GLN A 138 -9.90 15.47 -7.73
CA GLN A 138 -11.36 15.62 -7.59
C GLN A 138 -11.86 17.03 -7.97
N PHE A 139 -11.34 17.57 -9.06
CA PHE A 139 -11.70 18.88 -9.59
C PHE A 139 -13.06 18.86 -10.30
N GLY A 140 -13.84 19.94 -10.13
CA GLY A 140 -15.00 20.24 -10.98
C GLY A 140 -16.16 19.27 -10.86
N ARG A 141 -16.57 18.91 -9.64
CA ARG A 141 -17.77 18.08 -9.39
C ARG A 141 -19.05 18.86 -9.68
N ASP A 142 -20.13 18.15 -9.99
CA ASP A 142 -21.43 18.71 -10.40
C ASP A 142 -21.99 19.79 -9.45
N GLN A 143 -21.75 19.68 -8.13
CA GLN A 143 -22.19 20.66 -7.13
C GLN A 143 -21.11 21.68 -6.73
N HIS A 144 -19.88 21.51 -7.20
CA HIS A 144 -18.72 22.31 -6.82
C HIS A 144 -17.83 22.60 -8.04
N PRO A 145 -18.33 23.41 -9.00
CA PRO A 145 -17.56 23.75 -10.19
C PRO A 145 -16.34 24.61 -9.82
N HIS A 146 -15.30 24.48 -10.64
CA HIS A 146 -14.06 25.27 -10.58
C HIS A 146 -13.19 25.13 -9.32
N VAL A 147 -13.46 24.16 -8.45
CA VAL A 147 -12.65 23.87 -7.26
C VAL A 147 -12.22 22.41 -7.21
N ALA A 148 -11.13 22.14 -6.51
CA ALA A 148 -10.62 20.80 -6.24
C ALA A 148 -10.84 20.41 -4.76
N HIS A 149 -10.95 19.12 -4.48
CA HIS A 149 -11.13 18.60 -3.12
C HIS A 149 -9.84 17.92 -2.66
N LEU A 150 -9.12 18.56 -1.74
CA LEU A 150 -7.88 18.03 -1.21
C LEU A 150 -8.13 17.28 0.10
N ALA A 151 -7.72 16.02 0.14
CA ALA A 151 -7.77 15.20 1.33
C ALA A 151 -6.51 15.37 2.20
N HIS A 152 -6.73 15.44 3.50
CA HIS A 152 -5.69 15.44 4.54
C HIS A 152 -5.99 14.34 5.55
N VAL A 153 -4.94 13.70 6.06
CA VAL A 153 -5.04 12.55 6.97
C VAL A 153 -4.28 12.87 8.26
N SER A 154 -4.94 12.70 9.41
CA SER A 154 -4.26 12.67 10.70
C SER A 154 -3.64 11.30 10.97
N ARG A 155 -2.51 11.25 11.68
CA ARG A 155 -1.84 10.00 12.08
C ARG A 155 -1.84 9.86 13.59
N ASN A 156 -2.35 8.74 14.08
CA ASN A 156 -2.28 8.39 15.50
C ASN A 156 -0.83 8.07 15.86
N ARG A 157 -0.32 8.69 16.93
CA ARG A 157 1.11 8.64 17.28
C ARG A 157 1.52 7.27 17.82
N ASP A 158 0.66 6.61 18.58
CA ASP A 158 0.98 5.34 19.23
C ASP A 158 0.86 4.16 18.29
N THR A 159 -0.19 4.12 17.47
CA THR A 159 -0.39 3.03 16.50
C THR A 159 0.39 3.23 15.20
N GLY A 160 0.83 4.47 14.92
CA GLY A 160 1.57 4.85 13.72
C GLY A 160 0.75 4.91 12.43
N VAL A 161 -0.55 4.59 12.48
CA VAL A 161 -1.47 4.53 11.33
C VAL A 161 -2.31 5.81 11.16
N ALA A 162 -3.00 5.92 10.02
CA ALA A 162 -3.98 6.98 9.80
C ALA A 162 -5.15 6.86 10.79
N GLU A 163 -5.56 7.97 11.40
CA GLU A 163 -6.73 8.00 12.29
C GLU A 163 -8.01 7.70 11.51
N ALA A 164 -8.79 6.75 12.04
CA ALA A 164 -10.11 6.45 11.51
C ALA A 164 -11.00 7.71 11.59
N GLN A 165 -11.85 7.91 10.59
CA GLN A 165 -12.84 9.01 10.51
C GLN A 165 -12.25 10.44 10.54
N ARG A 166 -10.93 10.62 10.61
CA ARG A 166 -10.25 11.93 10.53
C ARG A 166 -9.57 12.18 9.18
N LEU A 167 -10.33 11.91 8.13
CA LEU A 167 -10.02 12.37 6.78
C LEU A 167 -10.68 13.73 6.58
N PHE A 168 -9.88 14.78 6.55
CA PHE A 168 -10.37 16.13 6.31
C PHE A 168 -10.38 16.42 4.81
N LEU A 169 -11.49 16.91 4.29
CA LEU A 169 -11.60 17.39 2.92
C LEU A 169 -11.71 18.91 2.94
N SER A 170 -10.87 19.57 2.16
CA SER A 170 -10.91 21.02 1.98
C SER A 170 -11.02 21.35 0.50
N GLN A 171 -11.95 22.23 0.14
CA GLN A 171 -12.01 22.78 -1.21
C GLN A 171 -10.86 23.75 -1.43
N VAL A 172 -10.28 23.77 -2.63
CA VAL A 172 -9.30 24.76 -3.02
C VAL A 172 -9.62 25.33 -4.40
N VAL A 173 -9.37 26.63 -4.56
CA VAL A 173 -9.33 27.28 -5.87
C VAL A 173 -7.98 26.92 -6.52
N PRO A 174 -7.98 26.42 -7.76
CA PRO A 174 -6.75 26.02 -8.45
C PRO A 174 -5.88 27.22 -8.84
N PRO A 175 -4.55 27.05 -8.95
CA PRO A 175 -3.65 28.03 -9.55
C PRO A 175 -4.08 28.46 -10.96
N GLY A 176 -3.75 29.69 -11.34
CA GLY A 176 -4.09 30.31 -12.62
C GLY A 176 -5.35 31.19 -12.58
N VAL A 177 -6.22 31.00 -11.58
CA VAL A 177 -7.41 31.85 -11.40
C VAL A 177 -7.00 33.29 -11.09
N ARG A 178 -7.61 34.24 -11.81
CA ARG A 178 -7.36 35.67 -11.68
C ARG A 178 -8.47 36.31 -10.84
N PHE A 179 -8.08 37.19 -9.94
CA PHE A 179 -8.96 37.96 -9.08
C PHE A 179 -8.79 39.45 -9.38
N GLY A 180 -9.88 40.10 -9.79
CA GLY A 180 -9.88 41.55 -10.00
C GLY A 180 -9.71 42.28 -8.68
N PHE A 181 -8.80 43.24 -8.64
CA PHE A 181 -8.58 44.11 -7.48
C PHE A 181 -9.05 45.52 -7.80
N GLU A 182 -9.82 46.09 -6.88
CA GLU A 182 -10.23 47.49 -6.90
C GLU A 182 -10.29 48.05 -5.48
N CYS A 183 -9.72 49.23 -5.27
CA CYS A 183 -9.89 50.00 -4.05
C CYS A 183 -10.07 51.49 -4.33
N THR A 184 -10.80 52.16 -3.44
CA THR A 184 -10.90 53.62 -3.37
C THR A 184 -10.09 54.10 -2.17
N ALA A 185 -9.47 55.28 -2.27
CA ALA A 185 -8.77 55.86 -1.12
C ALA A 185 -9.05 57.35 -0.98
N ARG A 186 -9.37 57.81 0.23
CA ARG A 186 -9.80 59.18 0.52
C ARG A 186 -8.79 59.87 1.43
N GLY A 187 -8.38 61.07 1.07
CA GLY A 187 -7.50 61.91 1.89
C GLY A 187 -6.07 61.40 2.03
N LEU A 188 -5.65 60.49 1.15
CA LEU A 188 -4.27 60.01 1.08
C LEU A 188 -3.41 60.88 0.15
N SER A 189 -2.17 61.10 0.54
CA SER A 189 -1.19 61.82 -0.28
C SER A 189 -0.69 60.96 -1.46
N ARG A 190 -0.02 61.58 -2.43
CA ARG A 190 0.70 60.84 -3.49
C ARG A 190 1.74 59.87 -2.92
N GLU A 191 2.38 60.23 -1.81
CA GLU A 191 3.36 59.39 -1.12
C GLU A 191 2.70 58.15 -0.51
N ASP A 192 1.60 58.32 0.21
CA ASP A 192 0.84 57.18 0.78
C ASP A 192 0.36 56.22 -0.32
N MET A 193 -0.07 56.76 -1.47
CA MET A 193 -0.45 55.95 -2.63
C MET A 193 0.75 55.24 -3.28
N GLY A 194 1.92 55.89 -3.34
CA GLY A 194 3.17 55.25 -3.77
C GLY A 194 3.55 54.07 -2.88
N VAL A 195 3.40 54.21 -1.56
CA VAL A 195 3.61 53.14 -0.57
C VAL A 195 2.60 52.01 -0.75
N LEU A 196 1.32 52.31 -0.94
CA LEU A 196 0.29 51.29 -1.22
C LEU A 196 0.59 50.49 -2.49
N LEU A 197 1.01 51.16 -3.58
CA LEU A 197 1.42 50.50 -4.82
C LEU A 197 2.64 49.59 -4.60
N GLY A 198 3.62 50.06 -3.82
CA GLY A 198 4.78 49.27 -3.42
C GLY A 198 4.41 48.04 -2.58
N LEU A 199 3.47 48.17 -1.66
CA LEU A 199 2.94 47.06 -0.87
C LEU A 199 2.21 46.03 -1.74
N LEU A 200 1.44 46.46 -2.73
CA LEU A 200 0.78 45.57 -3.68
C LEU A 200 1.78 44.85 -4.59
N ALA A 201 2.87 45.53 -4.99
CA ALA A 201 3.98 44.89 -5.70
C ALA A 201 4.66 43.83 -4.83
N LEU A 202 5.02 44.17 -3.59
CA LEU A 202 5.58 43.22 -2.63
C LEU A 202 4.63 42.05 -2.38
N ALA A 203 3.33 42.31 -2.30
CA ALA A 203 2.31 41.27 -2.13
C ALA A 203 2.32 40.21 -3.25
N GLY A 204 2.75 40.57 -4.46
CA GLY A 204 2.89 39.65 -5.59
C GLY A 204 4.23 38.91 -5.66
N GLU A 205 5.19 39.18 -4.76
CA GLU A 205 6.50 38.56 -4.82
C GLU A 205 6.48 37.09 -4.38
N ALA A 206 7.18 36.24 -5.13
CA ALA A 206 7.25 34.81 -4.86
C ALA A 206 7.80 34.49 -3.46
N ARG A 207 8.79 35.27 -2.99
CA ARG A 207 9.51 35.02 -1.75
C ARG A 207 8.82 35.64 -0.53
N ASP A 208 8.53 36.93 -0.57
CA ASP A 208 8.07 37.71 0.59
C ASP A 208 6.61 38.18 0.51
N GLY A 209 5.94 37.94 -0.62
CA GLY A 209 4.58 38.37 -0.85
C GLY A 209 3.49 37.65 -0.06
N LEU A 210 2.25 37.97 -0.40
CA LEU A 210 1.08 37.51 0.33
C LEU A 210 0.83 36.02 0.14
N ARG A 211 0.45 35.38 1.26
CA ARG A 211 -0.19 34.07 1.30
C ARG A 211 -1.58 34.27 1.89
N LEU A 212 -2.60 34.09 1.06
CA LEU A 212 -3.99 34.32 1.41
C LEU A 212 -4.65 33.04 1.93
N GLY A 213 -5.67 33.20 2.77
CA GLY A 213 -6.49 32.08 3.26
C GLY A 213 -5.80 31.16 4.28
N ALA A 214 -6.35 29.96 4.42
CA ALA A 214 -5.80 28.88 5.23
C ALA A 214 -4.59 28.22 4.55
N GLY A 215 -3.77 27.50 5.30
CA GLY A 215 -2.63 26.78 4.73
C GLY A 215 -1.39 27.63 4.45
N LYS A 216 -1.25 28.81 5.07
CA LYS A 216 -0.05 29.67 4.91
C LYS A 216 1.26 28.97 5.33
N ALA A 217 1.19 28.13 6.36
CA ALA A 217 2.32 27.29 6.80
C ALA A 217 2.70 26.22 5.76
N ALA A 218 1.75 25.89 4.87
CA ALA A 218 1.87 24.99 3.73
C ALA A 218 2.19 25.74 2.41
N ASP A 219 2.52 27.04 2.50
CA ASP A 219 2.80 27.97 1.40
C ASP A 219 1.69 28.03 0.33
N GLN A 220 0.44 27.84 0.77
CA GLN A 220 -0.77 28.00 -0.04
C GLN A 220 -1.20 29.47 -0.15
N GLY A 221 -2.03 29.76 -1.15
CA GLY A 221 -2.58 31.09 -1.40
C GLY A 221 -1.57 32.15 -1.85
N ARG A 222 -0.42 31.76 -2.42
CA ARG A 222 0.50 32.67 -3.11
C ARG A 222 -0.18 33.31 -4.31
N VAL A 223 0.06 34.60 -4.48
CA VAL A 223 -0.45 35.40 -5.60
C VAL A 223 0.69 36.11 -6.30
N SER A 224 0.51 36.40 -7.59
CA SER A 224 1.31 37.39 -8.33
C SER A 224 0.45 38.62 -8.58
N TRP A 225 1.08 39.79 -8.60
CA TRP A 225 0.41 41.08 -8.80
C TRP A 225 0.67 41.63 -10.20
N GLN A 226 -0.38 42.11 -10.86
CA GLN A 226 -0.29 42.91 -12.06
C GLN A 226 -0.99 44.26 -11.81
N PRO A 227 -0.27 45.39 -11.83
CA PRO A 227 -0.88 46.69 -11.62
C PRO A 227 -1.82 47.05 -12.78
N GLY A 228 -2.96 47.66 -12.45
CA GLY A 228 -3.89 48.23 -13.40
C GLY A 228 -3.73 49.74 -13.48
N GLU A 229 -4.85 50.45 -13.52
CA GLU A 229 -4.89 51.89 -13.72
C GLU A 229 -5.12 52.62 -12.39
N VAL A 230 -4.61 53.86 -12.32
CA VAL A 230 -4.75 54.74 -11.17
C VAL A 230 -5.44 56.01 -11.59
N TRP A 231 -6.46 56.43 -10.83
CA TRP A 231 -7.13 57.70 -11.01
C TRP A 231 -7.10 58.50 -9.71
N CYS A 232 -7.12 59.83 -9.85
CA CYS A 232 -7.21 60.76 -8.76
C CYS A 232 -8.17 61.90 -9.11
N LEU A 233 -9.11 62.16 -8.21
CA LEU A 233 -9.96 63.33 -8.23
C LEU A 233 -9.40 64.32 -7.22
N GLN A 234 -8.95 65.47 -7.71
CA GLN A 234 -8.48 66.63 -6.93
C GLN A 234 -9.34 67.85 -7.27
N ASP A 235 -8.87 69.07 -6.94
CA ASP A 235 -9.57 70.34 -7.12
C ASP A 235 -10.48 70.35 -8.36
N GLY A 236 -11.78 70.50 -8.10
CA GLY A 236 -12.79 70.42 -9.15
C GLY A 236 -13.47 69.06 -9.29
N LEU A 237 -13.62 68.28 -8.19
CA LEU A 237 -14.52 67.11 -8.15
C LEU A 237 -15.87 67.40 -8.82
N LEU A 238 -16.41 68.60 -8.57
CA LEU A 238 -17.64 69.14 -9.17
C LEU A 238 -17.50 69.39 -10.69
N ALA A 239 -16.34 69.88 -11.15
CA ALA A 239 -16.03 70.08 -12.56
C ALA A 239 -15.84 68.75 -13.30
N ALA A 240 -15.24 67.74 -12.68
CA ALA A 240 -15.15 66.39 -13.23
C ALA A 240 -16.53 65.71 -13.34
N LEU A 241 -17.39 65.90 -12.34
CA LEU A 241 -18.81 65.50 -12.35
C LEU A 241 -19.55 66.13 -13.52
N TRP A 242 -19.49 67.47 -13.65
CA TRP A 242 -20.18 68.23 -14.70
C TRP A 242 -19.62 67.98 -16.10
N ALA A 243 -18.32 67.74 -16.24
CA ALA A 243 -17.68 67.44 -17.53
C ALA A 243 -17.90 66.00 -18.01
N SER A 244 -18.33 65.07 -17.13
CA SER A 244 -18.48 63.65 -17.50
C SER A 244 -19.63 63.39 -18.48
N GLY A 245 -20.59 64.32 -18.64
CA GLY A 245 -21.68 64.28 -19.63
C GLY A 245 -22.63 63.05 -19.57
N GLY A 246 -22.30 62.03 -18.78
CA GLY A 246 -22.90 60.69 -18.83
C GLY A 246 -22.62 59.81 -17.60
N GLY A 247 -22.17 60.39 -16.47
CA GLY A 247 -22.29 59.74 -15.16
C GLY A 247 -21.11 58.92 -14.62
N SER A 248 -19.92 58.91 -15.25
CA SER A 248 -18.73 58.24 -14.69
C SER A 248 -17.65 59.25 -14.24
N LEU A 249 -17.18 59.12 -13.00
CA LEU A 249 -16.15 59.96 -12.37
C LEU A 249 -14.71 59.61 -12.81
N TRP A 250 -14.50 58.42 -13.36
CA TRP A 250 -13.18 57.86 -13.64
C TRP A 250 -12.97 57.82 -15.16
N THR A 251 -12.30 58.84 -15.70
CA THR A 251 -12.08 59.05 -17.14
C THR A 251 -10.59 59.19 -17.45
N ASP A 252 -10.19 59.22 -18.73
CA ASP A 252 -8.80 59.44 -19.12
C ASP A 252 -8.21 60.75 -18.58
N ARG A 253 -9.05 61.76 -18.30
CA ARG A 253 -8.62 63.05 -17.71
C ARG A 253 -8.25 62.95 -16.24
N THR A 254 -8.85 62.02 -15.49
CA THR A 254 -8.60 61.84 -14.06
C THR A 254 -7.56 60.75 -13.79
N LYS A 255 -7.00 60.16 -14.86
CA LYS A 255 -6.00 59.10 -14.83
C LYS A 255 -4.61 59.67 -14.51
N VAL A 256 -3.92 59.03 -13.56
CA VAL A 256 -2.58 59.43 -13.13
C VAL A 256 -1.55 58.56 -13.81
N ARG A 257 -0.73 59.15 -14.69
CA ARG A 257 0.27 58.41 -15.49
C ARG A 257 1.63 58.28 -14.82
N ASP A 258 1.99 59.23 -13.95
CA ASP A 258 3.35 59.34 -13.40
C ASP A 258 3.47 58.95 -11.91
N LEU A 259 2.51 58.19 -11.36
CA LEU A 259 2.58 57.73 -9.98
C LEU A 259 3.52 56.52 -9.87
N LYS A 260 4.69 56.70 -9.27
CA LYS A 260 5.65 55.61 -9.05
C LYS A 260 5.33 54.85 -7.76
N ALA A 261 5.42 53.53 -7.83
CA ALA A 261 5.39 52.69 -6.64
C ALA A 261 6.67 52.93 -5.82
N THR A 262 6.52 53.19 -4.52
CA THR A 262 7.65 53.27 -3.58
C THR A 262 8.06 51.85 -3.21
N PRO A 263 9.23 51.34 -3.64
CA PRO A 263 9.61 49.95 -3.42
C PRO A 263 9.53 49.58 -1.95
N GLN A 264 8.76 48.55 -1.63
CA GLN A 264 8.67 47.99 -0.29
C GLN A 264 9.49 46.71 -0.24
N THR A 265 10.24 46.53 0.84
CA THR A 265 10.96 45.28 1.09
C THR A 265 10.57 44.79 2.48
N ALA A 266 10.39 43.47 2.60
CA ALA A 266 10.29 42.87 3.92
C ALA A 266 11.63 43.05 4.65
N GLU A 267 11.60 43.40 5.92
CA GLU A 267 12.81 43.64 6.70
C GLU A 267 13.72 42.40 6.70
N ARG A 268 15.03 42.63 6.50
CA ARG A 268 16.05 41.58 6.56
C ARG A 268 16.15 41.09 8.00
N GLY A 269 15.74 39.85 8.25
CA GLY A 269 15.79 39.24 9.58
C GLY A 269 14.55 38.43 9.94
N ASP A 270 13.44 38.61 9.23
CA ASP A 270 12.17 37.98 9.62
C ASP A 270 12.16 36.45 9.59
N TRP A 271 12.89 35.86 8.65
CA TRP A 271 12.86 34.42 8.39
C TRP A 271 14.26 33.83 8.37
N LEU A 272 14.44 32.73 9.10
CA LEU A 272 15.55 31.81 8.88
C LEU A 272 15.15 30.87 7.74
N ARG A 273 15.83 30.96 6.59
CA ARG A 273 15.43 30.26 5.35
C ARG A 273 16.36 29.12 5.00
N LEU A 274 15.75 28.03 4.55
CA LEU A 274 16.41 26.84 4.04
C LEU A 274 15.89 26.59 2.61
N ASP A 275 16.45 27.32 1.66
CA ASP A 275 15.99 27.32 0.26
C ASP A 275 16.50 26.09 -0.55
N ARG A 276 17.44 25.31 0.00
CA ARG A 276 18.10 24.18 -0.67
C ARG A 276 17.63 22.80 -0.18
N VAL A 277 16.32 22.62 -0.02
CA VAL A 277 15.76 21.35 0.45
C VAL A 277 15.53 20.41 -0.73
N ALA A 278 16.44 19.46 -0.92
CA ALA A 278 16.35 18.39 -1.91
C ALA A 278 16.13 17.03 -1.22
N LEU A 279 14.97 16.43 -1.45
CA LEU A 279 14.59 15.12 -0.94
C LEU A 279 14.90 14.05 -1.99
N LYS A 280 16.01 13.32 -1.81
CA LYS A 280 16.50 12.31 -2.75
C LYS A 280 16.03 10.92 -2.33
N PHE A 281 15.00 10.39 -2.97
CA PHE A 281 14.47 9.07 -2.66
C PHE A 281 15.34 7.98 -3.26
N HIS A 282 15.73 7.00 -2.45
CA HIS A 282 16.41 5.76 -2.90
C HIS A 282 15.46 4.55 -2.90
N SER A 283 14.16 4.84 -2.79
CA SER A 283 13.07 3.86 -2.82
C SER A 283 11.91 4.42 -3.66
N PRO A 284 10.91 3.61 -4.00
CA PRO A 284 9.72 4.11 -4.67
C PRO A 284 8.98 5.13 -3.81
N PHE A 285 8.45 6.17 -4.44
CA PHE A 285 7.70 7.24 -3.76
C PHE A 285 6.28 7.34 -4.31
N LEU A 286 5.34 7.62 -3.41
CA LEU A 286 3.94 7.76 -3.73
C LEU A 286 3.23 8.62 -2.69
N VAL A 287 2.56 9.68 -3.14
CA VAL A 287 1.41 10.24 -2.41
C VAL A 287 0.17 9.72 -3.11
N TYR A 288 -0.62 8.94 -2.38
CA TYR A 288 -1.69 8.15 -2.97
C TYR A 288 -2.81 9.06 -3.51
N GLU A 289 -3.05 8.98 -4.81
CA GLU A 289 -4.26 9.51 -5.45
C GLU A 289 -5.09 8.34 -6.01
N ARG A 290 -6.38 8.32 -5.68
CA ARG A 290 -7.29 7.27 -6.14
C ARG A 290 -7.70 7.56 -7.58
N THR A 291 -7.59 6.57 -8.44
CA THR A 291 -8.13 6.58 -9.81
C THR A 291 -9.52 5.92 -9.84
N GLY A 292 -10.38 6.35 -10.78
CA GLY A 292 -11.76 5.88 -10.94
C GLY A 292 -11.90 4.36 -11.17
N GLU A 293 -13.14 3.89 -10.99
CA GLU A 293 -13.70 2.52 -10.97
C GLU A 293 -12.74 1.30 -11.06
N LYS A 294 -12.89 0.39 -10.08
CA LYS A 294 -12.30 -0.97 -10.09
C LYS A 294 -12.77 -1.73 -11.34
N GLY A 295 -11.84 -2.31 -12.09
CA GLY A 295 -12.15 -3.22 -13.21
C GLY A 295 -11.89 -2.65 -14.61
N SER A 296 -11.31 -1.46 -14.70
CA SER A 296 -10.87 -0.83 -15.97
C SER A 296 -9.53 -1.36 -16.51
N GLY A 297 -8.84 -2.26 -15.78
CA GLY A 297 -7.46 -2.68 -16.10
C GLY A 297 -6.38 -1.66 -15.73
N LEU A 298 -6.78 -0.43 -15.39
CA LEU A 298 -5.88 0.64 -14.98
C LEU A 298 -5.38 0.42 -13.53
N PRO A 299 -4.18 0.94 -13.20
CA PRO A 299 -3.68 0.99 -11.83
C PRO A 299 -4.70 1.64 -10.89
N ASN A 300 -4.85 1.05 -9.70
CA ASN A 300 -5.83 1.42 -8.69
C ASN A 300 -5.48 2.71 -7.91
N GLY A 301 -4.26 3.21 -8.10
CA GLY A 301 -3.81 4.49 -7.57
C GLY A 301 -2.65 5.02 -8.40
N LYS A 302 -2.44 6.33 -8.34
CA LYS A 302 -1.36 7.05 -9.04
C LYS A 302 -0.68 8.04 -8.11
N PRO A 303 0.52 8.53 -8.46
CA PRO A 303 1.16 9.63 -7.76
C PRO A 303 0.32 10.89 -7.85
N ARG A 304 0.06 11.53 -6.70
CA ARG A 304 -0.55 12.86 -6.65
C ARG A 304 0.30 13.86 -7.40
N THR A 305 -0.35 14.68 -8.21
CA THR A 305 0.32 15.74 -8.99
C THR A 305 -0.09 17.15 -8.58
N ASN A 306 0.76 18.12 -8.91
CA ASN A 306 0.45 19.54 -8.78
C ASN A 306 -0.27 20.06 -10.05
N HIS A 307 -0.55 21.37 -10.09
CA HIS A 307 -1.20 22.03 -11.24
C HIS A 307 -0.42 21.91 -12.56
N ALA A 308 0.88 21.61 -12.52
CA ALA A 308 1.74 21.38 -13.68
C ALA A 308 1.89 19.90 -14.04
N GLY A 309 1.10 19.01 -13.42
CA GLY A 309 1.15 17.56 -13.66
C GLY A 309 2.39 16.86 -13.10
N ARG A 310 3.20 17.54 -12.27
CA ARG A 310 4.39 16.95 -11.64
C ARG A 310 4.04 16.30 -10.32
N ALA A 311 4.66 15.16 -10.02
CA ALA A 311 4.47 14.49 -8.73
C ALA A 311 4.85 15.42 -7.57
N VAL A 312 4.04 15.41 -6.52
CA VAL A 312 4.19 16.35 -5.40
C VAL A 312 4.09 15.62 -4.05
N LEU A 313 4.99 15.97 -3.14
CA LEU A 313 4.78 15.78 -1.71
C LEU A 313 4.15 17.07 -1.16
N PRO A 314 2.88 17.02 -0.72
CA PRO A 314 2.24 18.20 -0.15
C PRO A 314 2.99 18.70 1.09
N SER A 315 3.11 20.00 1.22
CA SER A 315 3.71 20.67 2.38
C SER A 315 3.07 20.26 3.70
N THR A 316 1.75 20.01 3.73
CA THR A 316 1.03 19.51 4.91
C THR A 316 1.48 18.10 5.31
N SER A 317 1.84 17.26 4.34
CA SER A 317 2.35 15.91 4.59
C SER A 317 3.78 15.94 5.13
N LEU A 318 4.63 16.81 4.58
CA LEU A 318 5.97 17.02 5.10
C LEU A 318 5.91 17.59 6.53
N HIS A 319 5.16 18.67 6.73
CA HIS A 319 4.98 19.32 8.03
C HIS A 319 4.46 18.34 9.08
N GLY A 320 3.44 17.55 8.76
CA GLY A 320 2.90 16.53 9.67
C GLY A 320 3.90 15.41 10.02
N ALA A 321 4.76 15.01 9.07
CA ALA A 321 5.80 14.01 9.31
C ALA A 321 6.93 14.56 10.20
N LEU A 322 7.38 15.79 9.94
CA LEU A 322 8.37 16.48 10.77
C LEU A 322 7.84 16.72 12.19
N ARG A 323 6.57 17.14 12.32
CA ARG A 323 5.91 17.29 13.62
C ARG A 323 5.87 15.97 14.38
N ALA A 324 5.46 14.88 13.73
CA ALA A 324 5.39 13.57 14.37
C ALA A 324 6.75 13.12 14.93
N GLN A 325 7.82 13.37 14.18
CA GLN A 325 9.18 13.08 14.66
C GLN A 325 9.59 14.01 15.80
N ALA A 326 9.27 15.30 15.73
CA ALA A 326 9.57 16.25 16.81
C ALA A 326 8.90 15.83 18.12
N GLU A 327 7.61 15.49 18.08
CA GLU A 327 6.88 14.97 19.23
C GLU A 327 7.50 13.66 19.76
N ARG A 328 7.92 12.76 18.86
CA ARG A 328 8.59 11.50 19.23
C ARG A 328 9.93 11.74 19.93
N ILE A 329 10.73 12.68 19.44
CA ILE A 329 12.02 13.06 20.04
C ILE A 329 11.78 13.61 21.46
N LEU A 330 10.84 14.54 21.64
CA LEU A 330 10.51 15.13 22.93
C LEU A 330 10.08 14.06 23.95
N ARG A 331 9.18 13.13 23.56
CA ARG A 331 8.78 12.01 24.43
C ARG A 331 9.94 11.06 24.74
N THR A 332 10.88 10.89 23.81
CA THR A 332 12.06 10.02 24.01
C THR A 332 12.99 10.56 25.08
N ILE A 333 13.16 11.89 25.14
CA ILE A 333 13.98 12.57 26.15
C ILE A 333 13.23 12.85 27.46
N GLY A 334 12.02 12.31 27.62
CA GLY A 334 11.23 12.39 28.86
C GLY A 334 10.39 13.66 29.01
N ARG A 335 10.13 14.41 27.93
CA ARG A 335 9.19 15.53 27.97
C ARG A 335 7.76 15.05 27.73
N GLU A 336 6.83 15.58 28.53
CA GLU A 336 5.41 15.45 28.23
C GLU A 336 5.07 16.29 26.99
N THR A 337 4.41 15.67 26.02
CA THR A 337 4.11 16.28 24.73
C THR A 337 2.80 15.69 24.23
N PRO A 338 1.67 16.40 24.34
CA PRO A 338 0.39 15.96 23.77
C PRO A 338 0.48 15.73 22.26
N ALA A 339 -0.40 14.90 21.71
CA ALA A 339 -0.54 14.84 20.26
C ALA A 339 -1.07 16.18 19.74
N GLY A 340 -0.73 16.56 18.50
CA GLY A 340 -1.10 17.89 17.99
C GLY A 340 -2.59 18.25 18.03
N TYR A 341 -3.49 17.26 18.00
CA TYR A 341 -4.94 17.46 18.11
C TYR A 341 -5.45 17.49 19.57
N GLU A 342 -4.61 17.14 20.54
CA GLU A 342 -4.90 17.20 21.99
C GLU A 342 -4.45 18.54 22.60
N VAL A 343 -3.70 19.35 21.85
CA VAL A 343 -3.22 20.66 22.32
C VAL A 343 -4.41 21.62 22.44
N PRO A 344 -4.67 22.20 23.62
CA PRO A 344 -5.74 23.17 23.80
C PRO A 344 -5.45 24.46 23.03
N GLY A 345 -6.51 25.21 22.72
CA GLY A 345 -6.37 26.48 22.02
C GLY A 345 -5.83 27.58 22.92
N VAL A 346 -4.95 28.42 22.36
CA VAL A 346 -4.38 29.58 23.04
C VAL A 346 -5.00 30.90 22.58
N GLN A 347 -5.15 31.86 23.49
CA GLN A 347 -5.86 33.12 23.23
C GLN A 347 -4.93 34.33 22.95
N GLY A 348 -3.61 34.14 23.00
CA GLY A 348 -2.65 35.21 22.76
C GLY A 348 -1.19 34.80 22.96
N LEU A 349 -0.27 35.77 22.79
CA LEU A 349 1.17 35.54 22.89
C LEU A 349 1.61 35.11 24.30
N ASP A 350 1.06 35.72 25.34
CA ASP A 350 1.41 35.40 26.73
C ASP A 350 0.99 33.98 27.13
N ASP A 351 -0.21 33.58 26.71
CA ASP A 351 -0.72 32.22 26.90
C ASP A 351 0.17 31.22 26.14
N ALA A 352 0.40 31.49 24.84
CA ALA A 352 1.26 30.65 24.00
C ALA A 352 2.67 30.44 24.57
N GLY A 353 3.29 31.48 25.13
CA GLY A 353 4.63 31.40 25.71
C GLY A 353 4.70 30.56 26.99
N ARG A 354 3.60 30.42 27.72
CA ARG A 354 3.52 29.67 28.99
C ARG A 354 3.07 28.23 28.79
N THR A 355 2.13 27.98 27.89
CA THR A 355 1.41 26.69 27.82
C THR A 355 1.91 25.77 26.70
N LEU A 356 2.48 26.32 25.62
CA LEU A 356 2.87 25.49 24.48
C LEU A 356 4.21 24.79 24.69
N ASP A 357 4.23 23.49 24.39
CA ASP A 357 5.46 22.72 24.26
C ASP A 357 6.27 23.14 23.01
N LEU A 358 7.52 22.68 22.92
CA LEU A 358 8.43 23.04 21.83
C LEU A 358 7.90 22.65 20.45
N ALA A 359 7.25 21.49 20.33
CA ALA A 359 6.67 21.04 19.07
C ALA A 359 5.49 21.91 18.65
N SER A 360 4.65 22.34 19.59
CA SER A 360 3.47 23.18 19.36
C SER A 360 3.86 24.62 19.05
N VAL A 361 4.92 25.14 19.68
CA VAL A 361 5.54 26.41 19.29
C VAL A 361 5.99 26.36 17.83
N LEU A 362 6.76 25.33 17.45
CA LEU A 362 7.35 25.21 16.12
C LEU A 362 6.32 24.91 15.02
N PHE A 363 5.44 23.94 15.24
CA PHE A 363 4.50 23.40 14.25
C PHE A 363 3.07 23.94 14.39
N GLY A 364 2.79 24.80 15.38
CA GLY A 364 1.48 25.42 15.59
C GLY A 364 0.57 24.66 16.57
N ALA A 365 -0.48 25.33 17.03
CA ALA A 365 -1.56 24.80 17.87
C ALA A 365 -2.85 25.58 17.56
N PRO A 366 -4.04 25.13 18.00
CA PRO A 366 -5.23 25.96 17.86
C PRO A 366 -5.00 27.34 18.51
N GLY A 367 -5.33 28.43 17.79
CA GLY A 367 -5.01 29.80 18.22
C GLY A 367 -3.54 30.25 18.04
N TRP A 368 -2.61 29.34 17.72
CA TRP A 368 -1.19 29.65 17.47
C TRP A 368 -0.73 29.19 16.08
N ARG A 369 -0.37 30.15 15.22
CA ARG A 369 0.17 29.84 13.89
C ARG A 369 1.56 29.20 13.99
N SER A 370 1.79 28.12 13.23
CA SER A 370 3.10 27.48 13.05
C SER A 370 4.22 28.48 12.75
N LEU A 371 5.37 28.30 13.38
CA LEU A 371 6.59 29.07 13.08
C LEU A 371 7.34 28.48 11.89
N LEU A 372 7.32 27.14 11.75
CA LEU A 372 7.87 26.47 10.58
C LEU A 372 6.89 26.57 9.41
N ARG A 373 7.39 27.06 8.28
CA ARG A 373 6.74 27.04 6.97
C ARG A 373 7.42 26.01 6.08
N CYS A 374 6.63 25.21 5.39
CA CYS A 374 7.06 24.22 4.41
C CYS A 374 6.43 24.56 3.05
N SER A 375 7.21 24.54 1.97
CA SER A 375 6.64 24.52 0.63
C SER A 375 6.25 23.09 0.22
N ASP A 376 5.40 22.97 -0.79
CA ASP A 376 5.26 21.70 -1.51
C ASP A 376 6.64 21.29 -2.05
N CYS A 377 6.95 20.00 -1.98
CA CYS A 377 8.16 19.45 -2.60
C CYS A 377 7.78 18.80 -3.93
N VAL A 378 8.33 19.31 -5.03
CA VAL A 378 7.91 18.97 -6.40
C VAL A 378 9.02 18.20 -7.11
N ASP A 379 8.62 17.16 -7.84
CA ASP A 379 9.50 16.37 -8.72
C ASP A 379 10.18 17.28 -9.75
N ASP A 380 11.49 17.09 -9.93
CA ASP A 380 12.27 17.82 -10.94
C ASP A 380 11.90 17.40 -12.38
N GLY A 381 11.15 16.30 -12.52
CA GLY A 381 10.67 15.77 -13.80
C GLY A 381 11.62 14.77 -14.45
N THR A 382 12.69 14.37 -13.75
CA THR A 382 13.65 13.35 -14.23
C THR A 382 13.17 11.91 -13.97
N SER A 383 12.24 11.76 -13.03
CA SER A 383 11.75 10.49 -12.50
C SER A 383 10.69 9.85 -13.40
N LYS A 384 10.71 8.52 -13.53
CA LYS A 384 9.70 7.76 -14.30
C LYS A 384 8.66 7.12 -13.39
N ASP A 385 7.44 6.94 -13.90
CA ASP A 385 6.44 6.10 -13.27
C ASP A 385 6.75 4.63 -13.56
N ILE A 386 6.61 3.79 -12.52
CA ILE A 386 6.64 2.33 -12.62
C ILE A 386 5.38 1.76 -11.98
N THR A 387 4.79 0.74 -12.62
CA THR A 387 3.60 0.05 -12.08
C THR A 387 4.02 -1.10 -11.19
N HIS A 388 3.68 -1.02 -9.92
CA HIS A 388 3.91 -2.09 -8.96
C HIS A 388 2.69 -3.00 -8.83
N HIS A 389 2.82 -4.25 -9.25
CA HIS A 389 1.83 -5.29 -9.00
C HIS A 389 2.08 -5.94 -7.63
N MET A 390 1.18 -5.70 -6.69
CA MET A 390 1.18 -6.35 -5.38
C MET A 390 0.20 -7.52 -5.39
N LEU A 391 0.68 -8.69 -4.97
CA LEU A 391 -0.15 -9.87 -4.74
C LEU A 391 0.25 -10.48 -3.40
N ALA A 392 -0.68 -10.49 -2.44
CA ALA A 392 -0.48 -11.20 -1.19
C ALA A 392 -0.60 -12.71 -1.46
N ILE A 393 0.27 -13.52 -0.84
CA ILE A 393 0.22 -14.98 -0.97
C ILE A 393 -0.51 -15.57 0.24
N ASP A 394 -1.60 -16.28 -0.03
CA ASP A 394 -2.35 -17.00 0.98
C ASP A 394 -1.46 -18.05 1.67
N ARG A 395 -1.36 -17.98 3.01
CA ARG A 395 -0.42 -18.81 3.79
C ARG A 395 -0.76 -20.29 3.76
N LEU A 396 -2.01 -20.65 3.53
CA LEU A 396 -2.49 -22.03 3.56
C LEU A 396 -2.28 -22.72 2.21
N THR A 397 -2.80 -22.11 1.15
CA THR A 397 -2.77 -22.66 -0.20
C THR A 397 -1.46 -22.37 -0.93
N GLY A 398 -0.72 -21.33 -0.51
CA GLY A 398 0.44 -20.80 -1.22
C GLY A 398 0.12 -20.22 -2.60
N GLY A 399 -1.16 -19.91 -2.86
CA GLY A 399 -1.65 -19.21 -4.05
C GLY A 399 -1.79 -17.70 -3.79
N GLY A 400 -2.17 -16.94 -4.83
CA GLY A 400 -2.53 -15.54 -4.64
C GLY A 400 -3.79 -15.41 -3.79
N LYS A 401 -3.81 -14.48 -2.84
CA LYS A 401 -5.01 -14.11 -2.09
C LYS A 401 -5.98 -13.39 -3.04
N ASP A 402 -7.16 -13.97 -3.26
CA ASP A 402 -8.22 -13.34 -4.05
C ASP A 402 -8.54 -11.95 -3.50
N SER A 403 -8.94 -11.04 -4.40
CA SER A 403 -9.19 -9.61 -4.14
C SER A 403 -8.03 -8.79 -3.55
N ALA A 404 -6.85 -9.40 -3.33
CA ALA A 404 -5.63 -8.71 -2.86
C ALA A 404 -4.60 -8.44 -3.98
N LYS A 405 -4.98 -8.62 -5.26
CA LYS A 405 -4.20 -8.12 -6.40
C LYS A 405 -4.47 -6.63 -6.55
N PHE A 406 -3.43 -5.82 -6.44
CA PHE A 406 -3.51 -4.37 -6.55
C PHE A 406 -2.36 -3.89 -7.42
N ALA A 407 -2.64 -3.02 -8.39
CA ALA A 407 -1.62 -2.37 -9.20
C ALA A 407 -1.58 -0.89 -8.82
N ILE A 408 -0.38 -0.34 -8.64
CA ILE A 408 -0.23 1.08 -8.32
C ILE A 408 0.95 1.68 -9.07
N ASP A 409 0.75 2.85 -9.64
CA ASP A 409 1.83 3.62 -10.21
C ASP A 409 2.56 4.37 -9.09
N VAL A 410 3.89 4.31 -9.14
CA VAL A 410 4.78 4.95 -8.16
C VAL A 410 5.92 5.64 -8.92
N ARG A 411 6.48 6.69 -8.32
CA ARG A 411 7.68 7.34 -8.83
C ARG A 411 8.90 6.52 -8.44
N ASP A 412 9.71 6.12 -9.42
CA ASP A 412 10.95 5.37 -9.20
C ASP A 412 12.08 6.30 -8.74
N CYS A 413 12.43 6.23 -7.45
CA CYS A 413 13.54 6.97 -6.83
C CYS A 413 13.62 8.47 -7.22
N PRO A 414 12.54 9.27 -7.06
CA PRO A 414 12.55 10.65 -7.49
C PRO A 414 13.41 11.57 -6.62
N THR A 415 13.73 12.75 -7.15
CA THR A 415 14.18 13.89 -6.32
C THR A 415 13.08 14.94 -6.27
N LEU A 416 12.64 15.30 -5.05
CA LEU A 416 11.65 16.34 -4.84
C LEU A 416 12.32 17.57 -4.22
N ASN A 417 12.07 18.75 -4.79
CA ASN A 417 12.66 20.00 -4.34
C ASN A 417 11.63 20.91 -3.68
N GLY A 418 12.00 21.51 -2.56
CA GLY A 418 11.17 22.44 -1.80
C GLY A 418 12.00 23.40 -0.96
N SER A 419 11.38 24.01 0.04
CA SER A 419 11.99 24.97 0.95
C SER A 419 11.36 24.91 2.34
N LEU A 420 12.13 25.27 3.35
CA LEU A 420 11.67 25.48 4.72
C LEU A 420 12.00 26.91 5.17
N ALA A 421 11.19 27.48 6.04
CA ALA A 421 11.51 28.76 6.68
C ALA A 421 10.95 28.83 8.10
N VAL A 422 11.67 29.46 9.02
CA VAL A 422 11.24 29.67 10.43
C VAL A 422 11.01 31.15 10.67
N ASP A 423 9.84 31.49 11.22
CA ASP A 423 9.42 32.86 11.57
C ASP A 423 10.18 33.33 12.83
N MET A 424 11.25 34.10 12.63
CA MET A 424 12.15 34.53 13.70
C MET A 424 11.54 35.62 14.57
N VAL A 425 10.72 36.50 14.00
CA VAL A 425 10.04 37.57 14.75
C VAL A 425 9.13 36.97 15.82
N ARG A 426 8.30 36.00 15.44
CA ARG A 426 7.40 35.35 16.41
C ARG A 426 8.14 34.43 17.37
N LEU A 427 9.27 33.85 16.96
CA LEU A 427 10.13 33.09 17.86
C LEU A 427 10.76 34.00 18.93
N GLN A 428 11.31 35.15 18.54
CA GLN A 428 11.85 36.17 19.45
C GLN A 428 10.77 36.76 20.37
N ALA A 429 9.54 36.91 19.87
CA ALA A 429 8.41 37.34 20.72
C ALA A 429 8.09 36.32 21.82
N ILE A 430 8.29 35.02 21.57
CA ILE A 430 8.16 33.96 22.57
C ILE A 430 9.40 33.91 23.48
N GLU A 431 10.60 34.14 22.95
CA GLU A 431 11.86 34.27 23.73
C GLU A 431 11.73 35.31 24.84
N ALA A 432 11.14 36.48 24.52
CA ALA A 432 10.89 37.54 25.50
C ALA A 432 9.96 37.11 26.66
N LYS A 433 9.16 36.05 26.47
CA LYS A 433 8.26 35.50 27.49
C LYS A 433 8.84 34.26 28.17
N ARG A 434 9.71 33.52 27.48
CA ARG A 434 10.34 32.28 27.93
C ARG A 434 11.80 32.23 27.43
N PRO A 435 12.76 32.81 28.19
CA PRO A 435 14.16 32.82 27.81
C PRO A 435 14.74 31.42 27.54
N GLY A 436 15.59 31.30 26.52
CA GLY A 436 16.22 30.06 26.05
C GLY A 436 15.37 29.22 25.08
N VAL A 437 14.10 29.58 24.83
CA VAL A 437 13.21 28.81 23.95
C VAL A 437 13.66 28.81 22.50
N THR A 438 14.30 29.88 22.02
CA THR A 438 14.82 29.98 20.66
C THR A 438 15.85 28.89 20.39
N ALA A 439 16.86 28.78 21.26
CA ALA A 439 17.89 27.76 21.17
C ALA A 439 17.28 26.34 21.25
N GLN A 440 16.33 26.13 22.17
CA GLN A 440 15.66 24.83 22.34
C GLN A 440 14.83 24.42 21.10
N VAL A 441 14.06 25.35 20.51
CA VAL A 441 13.24 25.09 19.32
C VAL A 441 14.11 24.80 18.11
N LEU A 442 15.18 25.57 17.90
CA LEU A 442 16.11 25.36 16.80
C LEU A 442 16.92 24.07 16.97
N GLY A 443 17.30 23.71 18.20
CA GLY A 443 17.93 22.42 18.51
C GLY A 443 17.01 21.23 18.25
N LEU A 444 15.72 21.34 18.60
CA LEU A 444 14.71 20.33 18.23
C LEU A 444 14.59 20.19 16.71
N LEU A 445 14.50 21.32 15.98
CA LEU A 445 14.44 21.32 14.52
C LEU A 445 15.68 20.67 13.92
N ALA A 446 16.88 20.94 14.46
CA ALA A 446 18.12 20.33 14.00
C ALA A 446 18.09 18.80 14.11
N HIS A 447 17.62 18.24 15.23
CA HIS A 447 17.48 16.78 15.38
C HIS A 447 16.44 16.19 14.43
N VAL A 448 15.31 16.87 14.23
CA VAL A 448 14.27 16.44 13.29
C VAL A 448 14.80 16.40 11.85
N LEU A 449 15.53 17.44 11.42
CA LEU A 449 16.13 17.51 10.09
C LEU A 449 17.25 16.49 9.93
N ARG A 450 18.04 16.21 10.97
CA ARG A 450 19.03 15.14 10.95
C ARG A 450 18.39 13.76 10.79
N ASP A 451 17.28 13.50 11.49
CA ASP A 451 16.53 12.25 11.35
C ASP A 451 15.87 12.12 9.96
N LEU A 452 15.48 13.24 9.34
CA LEU A 452 15.07 13.27 7.93
C LEU A 452 16.24 12.89 6.99
N ASP A 453 17.38 13.56 7.15
CA ASP A 453 18.58 13.39 6.33
C ASP A 453 19.09 11.94 6.34
N GLU A 454 19.03 11.30 7.51
CA GLU A 454 19.52 9.93 7.72
C GLU A 454 18.45 8.86 7.42
N GLY A 455 17.22 9.26 7.05
CA GLY A 455 16.14 8.40 6.57
C GLY A 455 15.31 7.73 7.67
N ASP A 456 15.30 8.27 8.89
CA ASP A 456 14.40 7.79 9.95
C ASP A 456 12.94 8.14 9.64
N ILE A 457 12.70 9.27 8.95
CA ILE A 457 11.37 9.78 8.59
C ILE A 457 11.02 9.36 7.14
N PRO A 458 10.17 8.34 6.92
CA PRO A 458 9.71 7.98 5.59
C PRO A 458 8.58 8.92 5.16
N LEU A 459 8.55 9.32 3.88
CA LEU A 459 7.55 10.24 3.36
C LEU A 459 6.63 9.57 2.33
N GLY A 460 5.33 9.85 2.43
CA GLY A 460 4.31 9.31 1.52
C GLY A 460 3.67 8.00 1.98
N TYR A 461 2.98 7.35 1.06
CA TYR A 461 2.27 6.10 1.25
C TYR A 461 3.22 4.90 1.28
N GLY A 462 2.86 3.86 2.04
CA GLY A 462 3.52 2.56 1.91
C GLY A 462 4.88 2.47 2.61
N ALA A 463 5.15 3.26 3.64
CA ALA A 463 6.38 3.16 4.43
C ALA A 463 6.66 1.71 4.93
N SER A 464 5.61 0.99 5.36
CA SER A 464 5.69 -0.43 5.76
C SER A 464 5.90 -1.41 4.60
N LYS A 465 5.80 -0.93 3.36
CA LYS A 465 6.09 -1.64 2.11
C LYS A 465 7.47 -1.27 1.55
N GLY A 466 8.27 -0.48 2.28
CA GLY A 466 9.61 -0.05 1.89
C GLY A 466 9.62 1.18 0.97
N TYR A 467 8.54 1.95 0.92
CA TYR A 467 8.46 3.18 0.12
C TYR A 467 8.86 4.41 0.95
N GLY A 468 9.16 5.50 0.25
CA GLY A 468 9.31 6.81 0.87
C GLY A 468 10.60 7.01 1.67
N GLN A 469 11.53 6.07 1.59
CA GLN A 469 12.88 6.22 2.14
C GLN A 469 13.70 7.16 1.27
N LEU A 470 14.36 8.11 1.93
CA LEU A 470 15.13 9.17 1.29
C LEU A 470 16.41 9.50 2.05
N ARG A 471 17.21 10.36 1.43
CA ARG A 471 18.25 11.16 2.05
C ARG A 471 18.02 12.63 1.72
N SER A 472 18.49 13.49 2.60
CA SER A 472 18.53 14.94 2.39
C SER A 472 19.76 15.54 3.06
N GLY A 473 20.02 16.83 2.82
CA GLY A 473 21.08 17.62 3.46
C GLY A 473 20.50 18.83 4.19
N THR A 474 19.35 18.65 4.83
CA THR A 474 18.58 19.72 5.46
C THR A 474 19.18 20.21 6.78
N ALA A 475 19.84 19.35 7.54
CA ALA A 475 20.56 19.74 8.76
C ALA A 475 21.78 20.62 8.44
N ASP A 476 22.51 20.31 7.37
CA ASP A 476 23.59 21.17 6.88
C ASP A 476 23.04 22.51 6.37
N THR A 477 21.90 22.48 5.66
CA THR A 477 21.23 23.72 5.23
C THR A 477 20.79 24.57 6.42
N LEU A 478 20.39 23.97 7.54
CA LEU A 478 20.08 24.69 8.78
C LEU A 478 21.33 25.31 9.38
N ARG A 479 22.43 24.56 9.46
CA ARG A 479 23.73 25.05 9.95
C ARG A 479 24.18 26.27 9.15
N ASP A 480 24.17 26.16 7.83
CA ASP A 480 24.51 27.26 6.91
C ASP A 480 23.60 28.47 7.16
N GLY A 481 22.29 28.24 7.30
CA GLY A 481 21.31 29.29 7.55
C GLY A 481 21.57 30.03 8.87
N LEU A 482 21.86 29.31 9.95
CA LEU A 482 22.20 29.90 11.25
C LEU A 482 23.50 30.69 11.19
N ALA A 483 24.52 30.19 10.50
CA ALA A 483 25.81 30.87 10.34
C ALA A 483 25.72 32.21 9.58
N THR A 484 24.64 32.45 8.81
CA THR A 484 24.42 33.74 8.15
C THR A 484 23.84 34.81 9.07
N ARG A 485 23.59 34.50 10.34
CA ARG A 485 22.90 35.36 11.30
C ARG A 485 23.71 35.51 12.58
N THR A 486 23.73 36.73 13.13
CA THR A 486 24.38 37.06 14.40
C THR A 486 23.38 37.27 15.55
N ASP A 487 22.09 37.33 15.24
CA ASP A 487 20.99 37.59 16.18
C ASP A 487 20.33 36.31 16.73
N VAL A 488 20.89 35.15 16.39
CA VAL A 488 20.41 33.82 16.81
C VAL A 488 21.59 33.00 17.33
N PRO A 489 21.35 32.05 18.26
CA PRO A 489 22.38 31.12 18.70
C PRO A 489 22.90 30.28 17.54
N ASP A 490 24.17 29.90 17.59
CA ASP A 490 24.73 28.99 16.61
C ASP A 490 24.16 27.55 16.78
N LEU A 491 24.52 26.65 15.86
CA LEU A 491 24.01 25.27 15.92
C LEU A 491 24.45 24.55 17.20
N THR A 492 25.69 24.75 17.67
CA THR A 492 26.24 24.08 18.85
C THR A 492 25.52 24.55 20.12
N GLU A 493 25.27 25.86 20.23
CA GLU A 493 24.47 26.45 21.31
C GLU A 493 23.02 25.94 21.29
N CYS A 494 22.40 25.86 20.11
CA CYS A 494 21.05 25.30 19.96
C CYS A 494 20.99 23.84 20.43
N LEU A 495 21.96 23.02 20.02
CA LEU A 495 22.04 21.62 20.41
C LEU A 495 22.34 21.46 21.91
N GLY A 496 23.21 22.30 22.47
CA GLY A 496 23.49 22.37 23.91
C GLY A 496 22.25 22.70 24.74
N ALA A 497 21.50 23.73 24.34
CA ALA A 497 20.26 24.12 24.99
C ALA A 497 19.18 23.04 24.91
N PHE A 498 19.11 22.30 23.80
CA PHE A 498 18.19 21.17 23.65
C PHE A 498 18.62 19.96 24.49
N ALA A 499 19.91 19.62 24.51
CA ALA A 499 20.46 18.54 25.31
C ALA A 499 20.19 18.73 26.81
N ALA A 500 20.27 19.97 27.29
CA ALA A 500 19.99 20.35 28.67
C ALA A 500 18.52 20.10 29.10
N LEU A 501 17.60 19.81 28.17
CA LEU A 501 16.22 19.44 28.48
C LEU A 501 16.09 17.99 28.99
N SER A 502 17.12 17.18 28.81
CA SER A 502 17.15 15.76 29.17
C SER A 502 17.78 15.55 30.55
N GLY A 503 17.24 14.64 31.37
CA GLY A 503 17.85 14.29 32.68
C GLY A 503 19.21 13.58 32.56
N ALA A 504 20.03 13.59 33.61
CA ALA A 504 21.43 13.14 33.62
C ALA A 504 21.65 11.64 33.34
N ASP A 505 20.70 10.76 33.68
CA ASP A 505 20.90 9.29 33.69
C ASP A 505 20.35 8.51 32.48
N ALA A 506 19.74 9.17 31.48
CA ALA A 506 18.92 8.45 30.51
C ALA A 506 19.73 7.93 29.29
N SER A 507 20.57 6.90 29.43
CA SER A 507 20.89 6.03 28.28
C SER A 507 19.66 5.18 27.93
N ASP A 508 19.60 4.64 26.72
CA ASP A 508 18.65 3.57 26.39
C ASP A 508 18.92 2.28 27.20
N GLY A 509 20.09 2.14 27.84
CA GLY A 509 20.44 0.97 28.64
C GLY A 509 20.71 -0.26 27.77
N LEU A 510 21.39 -0.07 26.64
CA LEU A 510 21.69 -1.11 25.65
C LEU A 510 22.64 -2.17 26.19
N ALA A 511 22.12 -3.14 26.95
CA ALA A 511 22.87 -4.30 27.39
C ALA A 511 22.41 -5.56 26.65
N LEU A 512 22.82 -5.71 25.38
CA LEU A 512 22.85 -7.05 24.78
C LEU A 512 24.02 -7.79 25.42
N GLN A 513 23.73 -8.65 26.40
CA GLN A 513 24.77 -9.45 27.05
C GLN A 513 25.43 -10.35 26.00
N ALA A 514 26.74 -10.22 25.83
CA ALA A 514 27.51 -11.14 25.02
C ALA A 514 27.40 -12.53 25.65
N ALA A 515 26.69 -13.45 24.99
CA ALA A 515 26.81 -14.86 25.33
C ALA A 515 28.30 -15.24 25.26
N ALA A 516 28.80 -15.87 26.33
CA ALA A 516 30.17 -16.35 26.40
C ALA A 516 30.48 -17.19 25.16
N LYS A 517 31.61 -16.86 24.51
CA LYS A 517 32.14 -17.48 23.30
C LYS A 517 32.00 -19.02 23.41
N PRO A 518 31.09 -19.68 22.66
CA PRO A 518 31.07 -21.13 22.63
C PRO A 518 32.37 -21.59 21.95
N ALA A 519 32.96 -22.67 22.47
CA ALA A 519 34.12 -23.29 21.85
C ALA A 519 33.84 -23.55 20.36
N ARG A 520 34.81 -23.19 19.50
CA ARG A 520 34.78 -23.54 18.07
C ARG A 520 34.43 -25.03 17.96
N PRO A 521 33.40 -25.43 17.21
CA PRO A 521 33.28 -26.81 16.78
C PRO A 521 34.57 -27.10 16.00
N GLY A 522 35.35 -28.08 16.45
CA GLY A 522 36.50 -28.55 15.70
C GLY A 522 36.06 -28.93 14.28
N PRO A 523 36.95 -28.84 13.27
CA PRO A 523 36.66 -29.34 11.94
C PRO A 523 36.24 -30.81 12.07
N GLY A 524 34.94 -31.08 11.97
CA GLY A 524 34.43 -32.43 11.87
C GLY A 524 35.12 -33.07 10.66
N PRO A 525 35.62 -34.31 10.76
CA PRO A 525 36.36 -34.93 9.67
C PRO A 525 35.48 -34.88 8.43
N ALA A 526 36.02 -34.29 7.36
CA ALA A 526 35.44 -34.38 6.03
C ALA A 526 35.29 -35.87 5.73
N ARG A 527 34.07 -36.39 5.83
CA ARG A 527 33.77 -37.74 5.40
C ARG A 527 34.10 -37.80 3.92
N ALA A 528 35.10 -38.59 3.60
CA ALA A 528 35.50 -38.90 2.23
C ALA A 528 34.25 -39.20 1.40
N ALA A 529 34.15 -38.51 0.26
CA ALA A 529 33.15 -38.79 -0.74
C ALA A 529 33.25 -40.26 -1.12
N VAL A 530 32.28 -41.05 -0.65
CA VAL A 530 32.10 -42.43 -1.10
C VAL A 530 31.69 -42.36 -2.56
N THR A 531 32.64 -42.67 -3.43
CA THR A 531 32.43 -42.87 -4.86
C THR A 531 31.76 -44.23 -5.06
N THR A 532 30.49 -44.32 -4.69
CA THR A 532 29.63 -45.40 -5.18
C THR A 532 28.96 -44.92 -6.45
N ALA A 533 29.39 -45.47 -7.58
CA ALA A 533 28.58 -45.47 -8.79
C ALA A 533 27.20 -46.05 -8.40
N LEU A 534 26.19 -45.18 -8.37
CA LEU A 534 24.82 -45.60 -8.10
C LEU A 534 24.38 -46.51 -9.25
N PRO A 535 23.92 -47.75 -8.97
CA PRO A 535 23.42 -48.64 -10.00
C PRO A 535 22.23 -47.97 -10.70
N ALA A 536 22.10 -48.21 -12.01
CA ALA A 536 20.97 -47.79 -12.83
C ALA A 536 19.67 -48.52 -12.41
N ALA A 537 19.21 -48.31 -11.19
CA ALA A 537 17.93 -48.80 -10.70
C ALA A 537 16.85 -47.78 -11.07
N GLN A 538 16.02 -48.17 -12.05
CA GLN A 538 14.87 -47.44 -12.60
C GLN A 538 14.23 -46.46 -11.60
N ASP A 539 14.46 -45.16 -11.80
CA ASP A 539 14.12 -44.09 -10.86
C ASP A 539 12.60 -43.80 -10.83
N ARG A 540 11.86 -44.65 -10.11
CA ARG A 540 10.41 -44.57 -9.97
C ARG A 540 9.97 -43.56 -8.91
N THR A 541 10.89 -43.00 -8.11
CA THR A 541 10.59 -42.14 -6.96
C THR A 541 10.94 -40.67 -7.20
N PHE A 542 10.17 -39.75 -6.62
CA PHE A 542 10.38 -38.31 -6.77
C PHE A 542 9.92 -37.54 -5.52
N HIS A 543 10.36 -36.28 -5.38
CA HIS A 543 9.80 -35.36 -4.40
C HIS A 543 8.71 -34.47 -5.03
N ASN A 544 7.59 -34.31 -4.34
CA ASN A 544 6.58 -33.31 -4.72
C ASN A 544 7.17 -31.89 -4.53
N PRO A 545 6.85 -30.88 -5.38
CA PRO A 545 7.51 -29.58 -5.34
C PRO A 545 7.34 -28.76 -4.07
N TYR A 546 6.42 -29.19 -3.21
CA TYR A 546 6.17 -28.57 -1.92
C TYR A 546 5.87 -29.63 -0.87
N THR A 547 6.12 -29.26 0.38
CA THR A 547 5.70 -29.96 1.59
C THR A 547 5.11 -28.94 2.57
N PHE A 548 4.82 -29.35 3.80
CA PHE A 548 4.20 -28.50 4.81
C PHE A 548 5.06 -28.45 6.08
N VAL A 549 5.35 -27.23 6.53
CA VAL A 549 5.89 -26.97 7.87
C VAL A 549 4.69 -26.95 8.83
N PRO A 550 4.65 -27.79 9.87
CA PRO A 550 3.52 -27.85 10.80
C PRO A 550 3.12 -26.48 11.39
N PHE A 551 1.88 -26.35 11.81
CA PHE A 551 1.48 -25.21 12.64
C PHE A 551 1.91 -25.48 14.08
N GLY A 552 2.72 -24.60 14.66
CA GLY A 552 3.00 -24.65 16.09
C GLY A 552 1.76 -24.25 16.90
N GLU A 553 1.69 -24.74 18.13
CA GLU A 553 0.66 -24.34 19.09
C GLU A 553 0.89 -22.89 19.55
N PRO A 554 -0.13 -22.01 19.49
CA PRO A 554 -0.05 -20.66 20.04
C PRO A 554 0.35 -20.67 21.52
N LYS A 555 1.22 -19.73 21.91
CA LYS A 555 1.68 -19.56 23.29
C LYS A 555 1.44 -18.13 23.81
N PRO A 556 0.17 -17.73 24.05
CA PRO A 556 -0.17 -16.41 24.57
C PRO A 556 0.62 -15.96 25.78
N ASP A 557 0.86 -16.91 26.70
CA ASP A 557 1.39 -16.67 28.03
C ASP A 557 2.91 -16.91 28.09
N ASP A 558 3.57 -17.12 26.94
CA ASP A 558 5.03 -17.17 26.88
C ASP A 558 5.60 -15.81 27.27
N ARG A 559 6.17 -15.74 28.48
CA ARG A 559 6.73 -14.51 29.05
C ARG A 559 7.79 -13.84 28.17
N ARG A 560 8.40 -14.55 27.22
CA ARG A 560 9.46 -14.03 26.35
C ARG A 560 8.92 -13.34 25.10
N LEU A 561 7.80 -13.80 24.55
CA LEU A 561 7.09 -13.22 23.40
C LEU A 561 5.57 -13.27 23.63
N PRO A 562 5.04 -12.54 24.64
CA PRO A 562 3.63 -12.61 24.97
C PRO A 562 2.79 -11.97 23.86
N TRP A 563 1.56 -12.48 23.72
CA TRP A 563 0.59 -11.87 22.82
C TRP A 563 -0.01 -10.62 23.49
N LEU A 564 -0.17 -9.53 22.74
CA LEU A 564 -0.73 -8.29 23.30
C LEU A 564 -2.24 -8.43 23.41
N LYS A 565 -2.77 -8.49 24.64
CA LYS A 565 -4.19 -8.76 24.93
C LYS A 565 -5.10 -7.59 24.53
N GLU A 566 -6.35 -7.92 24.24
CA GLU A 566 -7.38 -7.00 23.72
C GLU A 566 -7.62 -5.72 24.52
N PRO A 567 -7.74 -5.76 25.86
CA PRO A 567 -7.92 -4.53 26.64
C PRO A 567 -6.75 -3.56 26.46
N ALA A 568 -5.54 -4.07 26.27
CA ALA A 568 -4.34 -3.26 26.12
C ALA A 568 -4.31 -2.56 24.75
N TYR A 569 -4.48 -3.30 23.65
CA TYR A 569 -4.39 -2.67 22.32
C TYR A 569 -5.63 -1.86 21.93
N ARG A 570 -6.82 -2.14 22.49
CA ARG A 570 -7.99 -1.29 22.31
C ARG A 570 -7.98 -0.06 23.21
N GLY A 571 -7.47 -0.21 24.44
CA GLY A 571 -7.31 0.89 25.39
C GLY A 571 -6.11 1.81 25.10
N GLY A 572 -5.34 1.54 24.04
CA GLY A 572 -4.16 2.35 23.68
C GLY A 572 -2.90 2.06 24.52
N ASN A 573 -2.94 1.11 25.45
CA ASN A 573 -1.78 0.70 26.23
C ASN A 573 -0.92 -0.30 25.44
N LEU A 574 -0.13 0.22 24.51
CA LEU A 574 0.72 -0.59 23.63
C LEU A 574 2.09 -0.93 24.24
N GLY A 575 2.43 -0.42 25.44
CA GLY A 575 3.75 -0.59 26.03
C GLY A 575 4.86 -0.15 25.06
N HIS A 576 5.91 -0.96 24.93
CA HIS A 576 6.98 -0.68 23.95
C HIS A 576 6.56 -0.90 22.48
N HIS A 577 5.36 -1.40 22.21
CA HIS A 577 4.85 -1.50 20.84
C HIS A 577 4.31 -0.17 20.29
N ALA A 578 4.21 0.87 21.13
CA ALA A 578 3.83 2.21 20.71
C ALA A 578 4.91 2.84 19.79
N HIS A 579 4.46 3.66 18.85
CA HIS A 579 5.31 4.40 17.90
C HIS A 579 5.56 5.85 18.33
N GLY A 580 4.86 6.32 19.37
CA GLY A 580 4.88 7.71 19.83
C GLY A 580 6.18 8.11 20.53
N THR A 581 7.00 7.15 20.95
CA THR A 581 8.32 7.36 21.60
C THR A 581 9.32 6.28 21.19
N TYR A 582 10.61 6.53 21.35
CA TYR A 582 11.64 5.49 21.37
C TYR A 582 11.81 5.02 22.83
N HIS A 583 11.40 3.79 23.12
CA HIS A 583 11.38 3.27 24.49
C HIS A 583 12.79 2.88 24.96
N ALA A 584 13.12 3.22 26.20
CA ALA A 584 14.32 2.68 26.85
C ALA A 584 14.20 1.18 27.11
N GLY A 585 15.34 0.51 27.24
CA GLY A 585 15.43 -0.94 27.39
C GLY A 585 15.03 -1.71 26.13
N THR A 586 14.89 -1.03 24.98
CA THR A 586 14.57 -1.65 23.70
C THR A 586 15.63 -1.35 22.66
N CYS A 587 15.75 -2.25 21.68
CA CYS A 587 16.68 -2.17 20.58
C CYS A 587 16.08 -1.37 19.42
N HIS A 588 16.87 -0.43 18.91
CA HIS A 588 16.61 0.33 17.69
C HIS A 588 17.86 0.25 16.82
N GLY A 589 17.68 0.14 15.51
CA GLY A 589 18.85 -0.07 14.68
C GLY A 589 18.55 -0.54 13.27
N ARG A 590 19.59 -1.09 12.67
CA ARG A 590 19.61 -1.62 11.31
C ARG A 590 20.34 -2.95 11.27
N LEU A 591 19.75 -3.92 10.57
CA LEU A 591 20.42 -5.14 10.14
C LEU A 591 20.81 -4.98 8.67
N ILE A 592 22.09 -5.16 8.35
CA ILE A 592 22.58 -5.21 6.97
C ILE A 592 22.69 -6.66 6.55
N CYS A 593 22.12 -7.01 5.41
CA CYS A 593 22.05 -8.40 4.94
C CYS A 593 22.50 -8.50 3.49
N ARG A 594 23.30 -9.53 3.21
CA ARG A 594 23.64 -9.96 1.85
C ARG A 594 22.79 -11.16 1.46
N LEU A 595 22.23 -11.12 0.26
CA LEU A 595 21.48 -12.21 -0.35
C LEU A 595 22.22 -12.69 -1.59
N ARG A 596 22.58 -13.97 -1.63
CA ARG A 596 23.26 -14.61 -2.76
C ARG A 596 22.36 -15.66 -3.42
N ALA A 597 22.19 -15.59 -4.74
CA ALA A 597 21.46 -16.60 -5.50
C ALA A 597 22.24 -17.92 -5.59
N THR A 598 21.65 -19.03 -5.13
CA THR A 598 22.23 -20.39 -5.22
C THR A 598 21.60 -21.22 -6.34
N THR A 599 20.46 -20.78 -6.85
CA THR A 599 19.85 -21.19 -8.12
C THR A 599 19.45 -19.92 -8.89
N PRO A 600 19.21 -19.98 -10.21
CA PRO A 600 18.74 -18.82 -10.94
C PRO A 600 17.46 -18.23 -10.33
N LEU A 601 17.37 -16.91 -10.35
CA LEU A 601 16.30 -16.13 -9.74
C LEU A 601 15.51 -15.39 -10.82
N PHE A 602 14.21 -15.21 -10.59
CA PHE A 602 13.38 -14.33 -11.42
C PHE A 602 12.38 -13.60 -10.53
N VAL A 603 12.34 -12.27 -10.63
CA VAL A 603 11.42 -11.41 -9.88
C VAL A 603 10.79 -10.44 -10.87
N GLY A 604 9.54 -10.67 -11.27
CA GLY A 604 8.94 -9.95 -12.39
C GLY A 604 8.47 -8.51 -12.08
N ALA A 605 8.60 -7.60 -13.05
CA ALA A 605 8.22 -6.17 -12.94
C ALA A 605 6.84 -5.77 -13.51
N GLY A 606 6.16 -6.69 -14.22
CA GLY A 606 4.89 -6.40 -14.94
C GLY A 606 4.94 -6.96 -16.37
N PRO A 607 3.80 -7.05 -17.09
CA PRO A 607 3.81 -7.42 -18.51
C PRO A 607 4.69 -6.49 -19.34
N VAL A 608 5.42 -7.05 -20.30
CA VAL A 608 5.83 -6.29 -21.49
C VAL A 608 4.77 -6.54 -22.57
N SER A 609 4.37 -5.48 -23.31
CA SER A 609 3.49 -5.62 -24.48
C SER A 609 4.17 -6.53 -25.51
N ASP A 610 3.45 -7.53 -26.01
CA ASP A 610 4.01 -8.58 -26.86
C ASP A 610 2.99 -9.11 -27.88
N ASP A 611 3.53 -9.75 -28.92
CA ASP A 611 2.80 -10.55 -29.90
C ASP A 611 1.98 -11.66 -29.22
N ALA A 612 0.67 -11.71 -29.53
CA ALA A 612 -0.28 -12.66 -28.94
C ALA A 612 -0.01 -14.14 -29.31
N SER A 613 0.91 -14.41 -30.25
CA SER A 613 1.28 -15.75 -30.71
C SER A 613 2.40 -16.43 -29.87
N LEU A 614 3.06 -15.71 -28.97
CA LEU A 614 4.18 -16.21 -28.15
C LEU A 614 3.84 -16.21 -26.65
N PRO A 615 4.51 -17.06 -25.82
CA PRO A 615 4.42 -16.94 -24.37
C PRO A 615 4.82 -15.56 -23.88
N ARG A 616 4.04 -14.99 -22.96
CA ARG A 616 4.20 -13.61 -22.45
C ARG A 616 5.61 -13.38 -21.91
N LYS A 617 6.30 -12.32 -22.37
CA LYS A 617 7.55 -11.88 -21.74
C LYS A 617 7.29 -11.10 -20.46
N GLN A 618 8.18 -11.30 -19.50
CA GLN A 618 8.20 -10.55 -18.26
C GLN A 618 9.64 -10.20 -17.89
N GLU A 619 9.89 -8.92 -17.65
CA GLU A 619 11.20 -8.42 -17.23
C GLU A 619 11.41 -8.51 -15.72
N ASN A 620 12.68 -8.47 -15.31
CA ASN A 620 13.04 -8.39 -13.90
C ASN A 620 12.70 -7.03 -13.31
N TYR A 621 12.33 -7.04 -12.03
CA TYR A 621 12.15 -5.86 -11.22
C TYR A 621 13.45 -5.07 -11.11
N ARG A 622 13.32 -3.76 -11.26
CA ARG A 622 14.41 -2.80 -11.13
C ARG A 622 13.99 -1.67 -10.20
N LEU A 623 14.99 -1.11 -9.52
CA LEU A 623 14.87 0.09 -8.69
C LEU A 623 15.98 1.06 -9.10
N GLY A 624 15.64 2.27 -9.52
CA GLY A 624 16.64 3.22 -10.02
C GLY A 624 17.52 2.65 -11.13
N LYS A 625 16.91 1.86 -12.06
CA LYS A 625 17.56 1.08 -13.15
C LYS A 625 18.37 -0.16 -12.72
N ALA A 626 18.77 -0.29 -11.46
CA ALA A 626 19.48 -1.46 -10.97
C ALA A 626 18.55 -2.66 -10.82
N LEU A 627 19.01 -3.88 -11.11
CA LEU A 627 18.28 -5.10 -10.77
C LEU A 627 18.04 -5.15 -9.27
N ALA A 628 16.81 -5.45 -8.86
CA ALA A 628 16.45 -5.45 -7.45
C ALA A 628 15.41 -6.50 -7.10
N ILE A 629 15.26 -6.78 -5.81
CA ILE A 629 14.16 -7.54 -5.22
C ILE A 629 13.31 -6.57 -4.41
N PRO A 630 11.99 -6.44 -4.67
CA PRO A 630 11.13 -5.53 -3.93
C PRO A 630 11.13 -5.79 -2.42
N ALA A 631 11.12 -4.71 -1.62
CA ALA A 631 10.99 -4.79 -0.16
C ALA A 631 9.76 -5.60 0.30
N THR A 632 8.64 -5.51 -0.44
CA THR A 632 7.42 -6.29 -0.17
C THR A 632 7.62 -7.79 -0.32
N THR A 633 8.49 -8.23 -1.23
CA THR A 633 8.84 -9.64 -1.43
C THR A 633 9.66 -10.16 -0.24
N LEU A 634 10.65 -9.39 0.21
CA LEU A 634 11.45 -9.71 1.39
C LEU A 634 10.59 -9.74 2.66
N ARG A 635 9.80 -8.69 2.91
CA ARG A 635 8.86 -8.64 4.05
C ARG A 635 7.89 -9.82 4.04
N GLY A 636 7.37 -10.20 2.88
CA GLY A 636 6.45 -11.34 2.71
C GLY A 636 7.10 -12.69 3.02
N LEU A 637 8.36 -12.87 2.64
CA LEU A 637 9.20 -14.03 2.95
C LEU A 637 9.45 -14.14 4.46
N PHE A 638 10.04 -13.10 5.05
CA PHE A 638 10.44 -13.13 6.46
C PHE A 638 9.25 -13.20 7.41
N SER A 639 8.16 -12.50 7.10
CA SER A 639 6.97 -12.62 7.92
C SER A 639 6.37 -14.03 7.90
N SER A 640 6.42 -14.73 6.76
CA SER A 640 5.93 -16.12 6.69
C SER A 640 6.75 -17.07 7.57
N LEU A 641 8.07 -16.86 7.61
CA LEU A 641 8.97 -17.66 8.46
C LEU A 641 8.81 -17.30 9.93
N HIS A 642 8.74 -16.00 10.24
CA HIS A 642 8.51 -15.53 11.60
C HIS A 642 7.19 -16.05 12.16
N GLU A 643 6.10 -16.02 11.38
CA GLU A 643 4.81 -16.63 11.73
C GLU A 643 4.97 -18.12 12.15
N SER A 644 5.92 -18.84 11.53
CA SER A 644 6.26 -20.23 11.86
C SER A 644 7.07 -20.38 13.12
N ILE A 645 8.13 -19.59 13.24
CA ILE A 645 9.03 -19.60 14.40
C ILE A 645 8.29 -19.24 15.68
N THR A 646 7.35 -18.29 15.63
CA THR A 646 6.67 -17.76 16.82
C THR A 646 5.25 -18.27 17.01
N ALA A 647 4.84 -19.31 16.27
CA ALA A 647 3.47 -19.87 16.29
C ALA A 647 2.37 -18.79 16.23
N SER A 648 2.59 -17.74 15.44
CA SER A 648 1.72 -16.57 15.37
C SER A 648 0.57 -16.74 14.38
N ALA A 649 -0.43 -15.86 14.51
CA ALA A 649 -1.54 -15.75 13.59
C ALA A 649 -1.08 -15.61 12.13
N LEU A 650 -1.82 -16.25 11.23
CA LEU A 650 -1.57 -16.24 9.79
C LEU A 650 -2.12 -14.95 9.19
N ARG A 651 -1.27 -13.94 9.06
CA ARG A 651 -1.72 -12.58 8.67
C ARG A 651 -2.30 -12.48 7.26
N VAL A 652 -2.01 -13.43 6.37
CA VAL A 652 -2.49 -13.46 4.99
C VAL A 652 -3.28 -14.74 4.72
N MET A 653 -4.59 -14.69 4.98
CA MET A 653 -5.52 -15.79 4.69
C MET A 653 -6.68 -15.32 3.82
N THR A 654 -7.16 -16.19 2.92
CA THR A 654 -8.44 -16.09 2.22
C THR A 654 -9.54 -16.83 2.97
N GLU A 655 -10.73 -16.24 3.01
CA GLU A 655 -11.97 -16.88 3.48
C GLU A 655 -12.65 -17.66 2.34
N GLN A 656 -11.88 -18.51 1.65
CA GLN A 656 -12.39 -19.29 0.51
C GLN A 656 -13.06 -20.59 0.98
N SER A 657 -14.22 -20.89 0.37
CA SER A 657 -14.85 -22.20 0.44
C SER A 657 -13.95 -23.25 -0.21
N TYR A 658 -13.61 -24.31 0.54
CA TYR A 658 -12.83 -25.39 -0.03
C TYR A 658 -13.67 -26.17 -1.04
N SER A 659 -13.11 -26.45 -2.22
CA SER A 659 -13.73 -27.30 -3.22
C SER A 659 -12.76 -28.34 -3.71
N MET A 660 -13.26 -29.48 -4.17
CA MET A 660 -12.48 -30.63 -4.65
C MET A 660 -13.05 -31.15 -5.96
N ARG A 661 -12.20 -31.76 -6.79
CA ARG A 661 -12.63 -32.36 -8.05
C ARG A 661 -13.26 -33.73 -7.76
N VAL A 662 -14.53 -33.95 -8.13
CA VAL A 662 -15.19 -35.25 -7.98
C VAL A 662 -14.41 -36.36 -8.68
N SER A 663 -14.43 -37.56 -8.08
CA SER A 663 -13.78 -38.75 -8.64
C SER A 663 -14.49 -39.21 -9.91
N ALA A 664 -13.80 -39.92 -10.81
CA ALA A 664 -14.38 -40.41 -12.07
C ALA A 664 -15.63 -41.29 -11.84
N ASN A 665 -15.69 -42.00 -10.72
CA ASN A 665 -16.81 -42.87 -10.35
C ASN A 665 -17.99 -42.10 -9.70
N GLN A 666 -17.86 -40.79 -9.51
CA GLN A 666 -18.86 -39.89 -8.91
C GLN A 666 -19.32 -38.81 -9.90
N HIS A 667 -19.14 -39.05 -11.21
CA HIS A 667 -19.63 -38.16 -12.26
C HIS A 667 -21.14 -37.96 -12.15
N PHE A 668 -21.64 -36.84 -12.66
CA PHE A 668 -23.08 -36.65 -12.78
C PHE A 668 -23.66 -37.70 -13.73
N PRO A 669 -24.59 -38.56 -13.26
CA PRO A 669 -25.10 -39.68 -14.05
C PRO A 669 -26.01 -39.23 -15.19
N HIS A 670 -26.60 -38.03 -15.07
CA HIS A 670 -27.55 -37.49 -16.03
C HIS A 670 -27.00 -36.27 -16.74
N SER A 671 -27.46 -36.06 -17.97
CA SER A 671 -27.28 -34.81 -18.73
C SER A 671 -28.63 -34.33 -19.23
N GLY A 672 -28.80 -33.03 -19.41
CA GLY A 672 -30.05 -32.50 -19.95
C GLY A 672 -29.91 -31.08 -20.45
N MET A 673 -30.90 -30.68 -21.25
CA MET A 673 -30.99 -29.37 -21.86
C MET A 673 -31.84 -28.44 -21.00
N VAL A 674 -31.34 -27.24 -20.74
CA VAL A 674 -32.09 -26.19 -20.06
C VAL A 674 -33.24 -25.75 -20.97
N ILE A 675 -34.46 -25.71 -20.42
CA ILE A 675 -35.67 -25.27 -21.11
C ILE A 675 -36.37 -24.17 -20.32
N GLU A 676 -37.00 -23.24 -21.04
CA GLU A 676 -37.81 -22.18 -20.46
C GLU A 676 -39.24 -22.67 -20.22
N VAL A 677 -39.81 -22.35 -19.07
CA VAL A 677 -41.19 -22.68 -18.70
C VAL A 677 -41.91 -21.41 -18.27
N LYS A 678 -43.04 -21.08 -18.91
CA LYS A 678 -43.86 -19.92 -18.55
C LYS A 678 -44.91 -20.33 -17.52
N GLY A 679 -45.12 -19.51 -16.50
CA GLY A 679 -46.15 -19.71 -15.47
C GLY A 679 -46.69 -18.39 -14.92
N VAL A 680 -47.57 -18.46 -13.92
CA VAL A 680 -48.15 -17.28 -13.25
C VAL A 680 -47.94 -17.42 -11.75
N ARG A 681 -47.36 -16.40 -11.10
CA ARG A 681 -47.19 -16.33 -9.63
C ARG A 681 -47.71 -14.98 -9.16
N ASN A 682 -48.64 -14.99 -8.21
CA ASN A 682 -49.30 -13.77 -7.68
C ASN A 682 -49.89 -12.88 -8.80
N GLY A 683 -50.56 -13.49 -9.78
CA GLY A 683 -51.19 -12.76 -10.90
C GLY A 683 -50.22 -12.17 -11.93
N LYS A 684 -48.90 -12.35 -11.78
CA LYS A 684 -47.90 -11.90 -12.75
C LYS A 684 -47.30 -13.07 -13.53
N PRO A 685 -47.11 -12.96 -14.85
CA PRO A 685 -46.41 -13.96 -15.63
C PRO A 685 -44.95 -14.04 -15.16
N VAL A 686 -44.49 -15.26 -14.88
CA VAL A 686 -43.11 -15.55 -14.48
C VAL A 686 -42.53 -16.59 -15.41
N THR A 687 -41.29 -16.37 -15.81
CA THR A 687 -40.49 -17.34 -16.55
C THR A 687 -39.64 -18.13 -15.56
N GLY A 688 -39.86 -19.45 -15.49
CA GLY A 688 -39.01 -20.41 -14.79
C GLY A 688 -38.17 -21.24 -15.76
N TYR A 689 -37.29 -22.07 -15.23
CA TYR A 689 -36.46 -22.99 -16.02
C TYR A 689 -36.59 -24.41 -15.49
N LYS A 690 -36.53 -25.40 -16.39
CA LYS A 690 -36.41 -26.83 -16.08
C LYS A 690 -35.27 -27.43 -16.90
N ILE A 691 -34.88 -28.65 -16.59
CA ILE A 691 -33.87 -29.39 -17.37
C ILE A 691 -34.52 -30.63 -17.98
N ARG A 692 -34.53 -30.69 -19.31
CA ARG A 692 -35.01 -31.81 -20.10
C ARG A 692 -33.92 -32.86 -20.23
N HIS A 693 -34.14 -34.05 -19.67
CA HIS A 693 -33.15 -35.13 -19.65
C HIS A 693 -32.79 -35.60 -21.08
N GLN A 694 -31.49 -35.66 -21.35
CA GLN A 694 -30.89 -36.15 -22.60
C GLN A 694 -30.29 -37.55 -22.38
N LYS A 695 -30.52 -38.45 -23.35
CA LYS A 695 -30.19 -39.88 -23.23
C LYS A 695 -28.69 -40.09 -23.01
N THR A 696 -28.34 -40.73 -21.90
CA THR A 696 -26.96 -41.14 -21.57
C THR A 696 -26.96 -42.63 -21.23
N GLY A 697 -26.47 -43.48 -22.13
CA GLY A 697 -26.38 -44.93 -21.89
C GLY A 697 -27.70 -45.73 -21.97
N ARG A 698 -27.70 -46.95 -21.40
CA ARG A 698 -28.73 -48.00 -21.53
C ARG A 698 -30.05 -47.75 -20.77
N GLU A 699 -30.31 -46.55 -20.25
CA GLU A 699 -31.57 -46.21 -19.58
C GLU A 699 -32.59 -45.55 -20.52
N SER A 700 -33.87 -45.86 -20.32
CA SER A 700 -34.99 -45.59 -21.24
C SER A 700 -35.73 -44.27 -21.04
N VAL A 701 -35.28 -43.37 -20.15
CA VAL A 701 -36.07 -42.18 -19.74
C VAL A 701 -35.58 -40.89 -20.41
N ALA A 702 -35.45 -40.87 -21.75
CA ALA A 702 -35.16 -39.64 -22.49
C ALA A 702 -36.42 -38.75 -22.55
N GLY A 703 -36.28 -37.43 -22.33
CA GLY A 703 -37.37 -36.46 -22.51
C GLY A 703 -38.17 -36.05 -21.27
N LYS A 704 -37.86 -36.57 -20.07
CA LYS A 704 -38.48 -36.11 -18.81
C LYS A 704 -37.91 -34.76 -18.39
N ASP A 705 -38.79 -33.85 -17.99
CA ASP A 705 -38.44 -32.49 -17.53
C ASP A 705 -38.36 -32.44 -16.00
N TYR A 706 -37.20 -32.11 -15.47
CA TYR A 706 -36.96 -32.01 -14.03
C TYR A 706 -36.89 -30.54 -13.58
N PRO A 707 -37.64 -30.15 -12.52
CA PRO A 707 -37.38 -28.90 -11.83
C PRO A 707 -36.06 -28.99 -11.06
N PHE A 708 -35.46 -27.84 -10.74
CA PHE A 708 -34.24 -27.78 -9.94
C PHE A 708 -34.40 -26.83 -8.76
N THR A 709 -33.63 -27.07 -7.70
CA THR A 709 -33.65 -26.22 -6.50
C THR A 709 -32.93 -24.89 -6.73
N VAL A 710 -33.33 -23.85 -5.97
CA VAL A 710 -32.62 -22.55 -5.96
C VAL A 710 -31.16 -22.75 -5.57
N ALA A 711 -30.89 -23.62 -4.59
CA ALA A 711 -29.54 -23.98 -4.16
C ALA A 711 -28.68 -24.58 -5.30
N ALA A 712 -29.25 -25.47 -6.12
CA ALA A 712 -28.54 -26.06 -7.28
C ALA A 712 -28.13 -24.98 -8.30
N MET A 713 -29.02 -24.01 -8.54
CA MET A 713 -28.76 -22.88 -9.45
C MET A 713 -27.72 -21.91 -8.89
N GLU A 714 -27.86 -21.49 -7.64
CA GLU A 714 -26.89 -20.63 -6.96
C GLU A 714 -25.50 -21.25 -6.96
N ARG A 715 -25.43 -22.58 -6.74
CA ARG A 715 -24.17 -23.34 -6.77
C ARG A 715 -23.50 -23.33 -8.14
N LEU A 716 -24.29 -23.55 -9.20
CA LEU A 716 -23.81 -23.48 -10.58
C LEU A 716 -23.22 -22.10 -10.87
N TYR A 717 -23.91 -21.03 -10.46
CA TYR A 717 -23.47 -19.65 -10.67
C TYR A 717 -22.23 -19.28 -9.87
N GLU A 718 -22.13 -19.73 -8.61
CA GLU A 718 -20.94 -19.54 -7.78
C GLU A 718 -19.69 -20.14 -8.46
N LEU A 719 -19.79 -21.37 -8.98
CA LEU A 719 -18.70 -22.05 -9.69
C LEU A 719 -18.33 -21.37 -11.01
N ALA A 720 -19.31 -20.87 -11.75
CA ALA A 720 -19.08 -20.08 -12.96
C ALA A 720 -18.34 -18.77 -12.64
N ASP A 721 -18.83 -18.04 -11.64
CA ASP A 721 -18.26 -16.74 -11.25
C ASP A 721 -16.82 -16.92 -10.79
N GLN A 722 -16.53 -17.91 -9.93
CA GLN A 722 -15.15 -18.26 -9.52
C GLN A 722 -14.23 -18.52 -10.71
N ARG A 723 -14.72 -19.22 -11.73
CA ARG A 723 -13.95 -19.52 -12.94
C ARG A 723 -13.71 -18.26 -13.78
N THR A 724 -14.74 -17.44 -14.01
CA THR A 724 -14.62 -16.18 -14.74
C THR A 724 -13.64 -15.23 -14.04
N GLU A 725 -13.73 -15.07 -12.71
CA GLU A 725 -12.81 -14.23 -11.95
C GLU A 725 -11.36 -14.71 -12.05
N SER A 726 -11.13 -16.03 -12.04
CA SER A 726 -9.78 -16.58 -12.27
C SER A 726 -9.23 -16.23 -13.66
N MET A 727 -10.09 -16.22 -14.68
CA MET A 727 -9.69 -15.89 -16.06
C MET A 727 -9.41 -14.40 -16.26
N LYS A 728 -10.06 -13.49 -15.52
CA LYS A 728 -9.78 -12.04 -15.62
C LYS A 728 -8.32 -11.69 -15.35
N THR A 729 -7.62 -12.50 -14.55
CA THR A 729 -6.21 -12.25 -14.23
C THR A 729 -5.27 -12.39 -15.43
N ASP A 730 -5.71 -13.06 -16.49
CA ASP A 730 -4.95 -13.31 -17.71
C ASP A 730 -5.09 -12.16 -18.75
N TRP A 731 -6.05 -11.24 -18.57
CA TRP A 731 -6.38 -10.19 -19.55
C TRP A 731 -5.99 -8.78 -19.06
N PRO A 732 -5.35 -7.94 -19.91
CA PRO A 732 -4.84 -6.61 -19.52
C PRO A 732 -5.91 -5.68 -18.93
N ASP A 733 -7.12 -5.69 -19.51
CA ASP A 733 -8.20 -4.79 -19.10
C ASP A 733 -9.11 -5.38 -18.02
N GLY A 734 -8.78 -6.58 -17.51
CA GLY A 734 -9.67 -7.35 -16.62
C GLY A 734 -10.99 -7.79 -17.26
N LYS A 735 -11.17 -7.54 -18.57
CA LYS A 735 -12.35 -7.92 -19.37
C LYS A 735 -12.05 -9.19 -20.15
N VAL A 736 -12.71 -10.28 -19.78
CA VAL A 736 -12.68 -11.53 -20.56
C VAL A 736 -13.66 -11.37 -21.73
N PRO A 737 -13.23 -11.57 -22.99
CA PRO A 737 -14.14 -11.57 -24.14
C PRO A 737 -15.29 -12.58 -23.93
N ALA A 738 -16.53 -12.19 -24.24
CA ALA A 738 -17.72 -12.97 -23.91
C ALA A 738 -17.76 -14.36 -24.57
N ASP A 739 -17.12 -14.50 -25.72
CA ASP A 739 -16.91 -15.74 -26.47
C ASP A 739 -15.86 -16.67 -25.85
N GLN A 740 -15.05 -16.15 -24.92
CA GLN A 740 -14.00 -16.92 -24.23
C GLN A 740 -14.36 -17.34 -22.80
N ILE A 741 -15.45 -16.84 -22.24
CA ILE A 741 -15.98 -17.29 -20.96
C ILE A 741 -16.51 -18.72 -21.12
N ARG A 742 -16.08 -19.65 -20.26
CA ARG A 742 -16.45 -21.07 -20.34
C ARG A 742 -17.45 -21.48 -19.25
N PRO A 743 -18.54 -22.21 -19.59
CA PRO A 743 -18.95 -22.60 -20.94
C PRO A 743 -19.29 -21.37 -21.79
N GLU A 744 -19.12 -21.48 -23.12
CA GLU A 744 -19.41 -20.38 -24.05
C GLU A 744 -20.77 -19.77 -23.70
N ILE A 745 -20.81 -18.49 -23.29
CA ILE A 745 -22.04 -17.83 -22.83
C ILE A 745 -23.13 -17.87 -23.91
N LYS A 746 -22.73 -18.00 -25.17
CA LYS A 746 -23.60 -18.07 -26.33
C LYS A 746 -23.47 -19.43 -27.04
N PRO A 747 -24.36 -20.41 -26.75
CA PRO A 747 -24.60 -21.49 -27.69
C PRO A 747 -24.98 -20.91 -29.07
N LYS A 748 -24.51 -21.51 -30.15
CA LYS A 748 -24.79 -21.05 -31.52
C LYS A 748 -26.32 -20.95 -31.72
N GLY A 749 -26.85 -19.73 -31.88
CA GLY A 749 -28.28 -19.47 -32.10
C GLY A 749 -29.11 -18.97 -30.90
N VAL A 750 -28.52 -18.72 -29.72
CA VAL A 750 -29.25 -18.26 -28.51
C VAL A 750 -28.95 -16.78 -28.18
N ALA A 751 -29.93 -16.04 -27.62
CA ALA A 751 -29.82 -14.63 -27.22
C ALA A 751 -28.79 -14.40 -26.07
N ARG A 752 -28.30 -13.16 -25.91
CA ARG A 752 -27.32 -12.78 -24.87
C ARG A 752 -27.94 -12.83 -23.46
N ASN A 753 -27.10 -12.92 -22.41
CA ASN A 753 -27.53 -12.66 -21.01
C ASN A 753 -28.35 -11.37 -20.93
N ARG A 754 -29.41 -11.34 -20.11
CA ARG A 754 -30.12 -10.09 -19.78
C ARG A 754 -29.14 -9.09 -19.14
N GLU A 755 -29.31 -7.81 -19.44
CA GLU A 755 -28.33 -6.70 -19.30
C GLU A 755 -27.65 -6.54 -17.94
N GLN A 756 -28.17 -7.12 -16.86
CA GLN A 756 -27.64 -6.93 -15.51
C GLN A 756 -26.27 -7.57 -15.24
N HIS A 757 -25.85 -8.62 -15.97
CA HIS A 757 -24.55 -9.29 -15.75
C HIS A 757 -23.90 -9.83 -17.06
N PRO A 758 -23.31 -8.99 -17.91
CA PRO A 758 -22.82 -9.39 -19.24
C PRO A 758 -21.62 -10.35 -19.23
N PHE A 759 -20.85 -10.42 -18.14
CA PHE A 759 -19.60 -11.20 -18.05
C PHE A 759 -19.69 -12.43 -17.12
N LYS A 760 -20.86 -12.76 -16.60
CA LYS A 760 -21.03 -13.89 -15.68
C LYS A 760 -21.87 -14.99 -16.34
N ALA A 761 -21.38 -16.23 -16.37
CA ALA A 761 -22.12 -17.31 -17.04
C ALA A 761 -23.42 -17.65 -16.27
N ARG A 762 -24.56 -17.65 -16.96
CA ARG A 762 -25.89 -17.94 -16.40
C ARG A 762 -26.60 -19.02 -17.23
N LEU A 763 -27.61 -19.65 -16.62
CA LEU A 763 -28.41 -20.67 -17.31
C LEU A 763 -29.18 -20.00 -18.44
N MET A 764 -29.08 -20.57 -19.64
CA MET A 764 -29.82 -20.13 -20.81
C MET A 764 -30.53 -21.32 -21.44
N PRO A 765 -31.74 -21.13 -21.99
CA PRO A 765 -32.40 -22.18 -22.76
C PRO A 765 -31.49 -22.73 -23.86
N GLY A 766 -31.50 -24.05 -24.06
CA GLY A 766 -30.66 -24.74 -25.03
C GLY A 766 -29.26 -25.13 -24.52
N GLN A 767 -28.83 -24.67 -23.34
CA GLN A 767 -27.56 -25.14 -22.75
C GLN A 767 -27.68 -26.57 -22.23
N THR A 768 -26.61 -27.35 -22.40
CA THR A 768 -26.49 -28.67 -21.77
C THR A 768 -25.85 -28.54 -20.40
N VAL A 769 -26.46 -29.17 -19.40
CA VAL A 769 -25.95 -29.30 -18.04
C VAL A 769 -25.96 -30.77 -17.64
N PHE A 770 -25.03 -31.13 -16.75
CA PHE A 770 -24.97 -32.44 -16.12
C PHE A 770 -25.49 -32.31 -14.69
N PHE A 771 -26.25 -33.29 -14.21
CA PHE A 771 -26.96 -33.16 -12.95
C PHE A 771 -27.14 -34.48 -12.21
N ARG A 772 -27.50 -34.36 -10.93
CA ARG A 772 -27.99 -35.44 -10.08
C ARG A 772 -29.44 -35.16 -9.67
N LEU A 773 -30.22 -36.21 -9.52
CA LEU A 773 -31.56 -36.12 -8.95
C LEU A 773 -31.48 -36.22 -7.42
N SER A 774 -32.40 -35.56 -6.74
CA SER A 774 -32.61 -35.71 -5.30
C SER A 774 -32.92 -37.18 -4.94
N PRO A 775 -32.76 -37.60 -3.67
CA PRO A 775 -32.98 -38.99 -3.25
C PRO A 775 -34.37 -39.56 -3.60
N ASP A 776 -35.39 -38.71 -3.69
CA ASP A 776 -36.77 -39.04 -4.09
C ASP A 776 -36.98 -39.02 -5.62
N GLY A 777 -35.97 -38.66 -6.41
CA GLY A 777 -35.99 -38.66 -7.87
C GLY A 777 -36.87 -37.58 -8.51
N THR A 778 -37.37 -36.62 -7.74
CA THR A 778 -38.39 -35.66 -8.20
C THR A 778 -37.81 -34.38 -8.80
N LYS A 779 -36.63 -33.95 -8.34
CA LYS A 779 -36.01 -32.68 -8.70
C LYS A 779 -34.50 -32.81 -8.79
N ILE A 780 -33.86 -31.81 -9.38
CA ILE A 780 -32.41 -31.69 -9.44
C ILE A 780 -31.92 -30.93 -8.22
N ASP A 781 -31.10 -31.60 -7.41
CA ASP A 781 -30.48 -31.04 -6.22
C ASP A 781 -29.07 -30.49 -6.49
N GLU A 782 -28.40 -30.94 -7.56
CA GLU A 782 -27.08 -30.46 -7.94
C GLU A 782 -26.82 -30.55 -9.45
N MET A 783 -26.15 -29.54 -10.03
CA MET A 783 -25.85 -29.47 -11.46
C MET A 783 -24.54 -28.73 -11.78
N ALA A 784 -23.95 -29.02 -12.95
CA ALA A 784 -22.77 -28.35 -13.51
C ALA A 784 -22.75 -28.35 -15.05
N TRP A 785 -22.00 -27.44 -15.67
CA TRP A 785 -21.77 -27.45 -17.14
C TRP A 785 -20.76 -28.50 -17.62
N SER A 786 -20.17 -29.31 -16.73
CA SER A 786 -19.24 -30.37 -17.08
C SER A 786 -19.46 -31.59 -16.20
N GLN A 787 -19.33 -32.80 -16.79
CA GLN A 787 -19.35 -34.07 -16.04
C GLN A 787 -18.27 -34.15 -14.98
N ILE A 788 -17.12 -33.48 -15.20
CA ILE A 788 -16.03 -33.41 -14.24
C ILE A 788 -16.02 -32.00 -13.62
N TRP A 789 -16.68 -31.86 -12.49
CA TRP A 789 -16.92 -30.58 -11.81
C TRP A 789 -16.19 -30.50 -10.45
N ARG A 790 -16.27 -29.35 -9.78
CA ARG A 790 -15.71 -29.14 -8.43
C ARG A 790 -16.82 -29.16 -7.38
N GLN A 791 -16.84 -30.21 -6.57
CA GLN A 791 -17.70 -30.33 -5.40
C GLN A 791 -17.26 -29.36 -4.31
N ARG A 792 -18.23 -28.59 -3.77
CA ARG A 792 -18.02 -27.81 -2.53
C ARG A 792 -17.93 -28.79 -1.39
N VAL A 793 -16.96 -28.58 -0.51
CA VAL A 793 -17.01 -29.26 0.78
C VAL A 793 -17.93 -28.46 1.67
N GLU A 794 -18.90 -29.13 2.28
CA GLU A 794 -19.90 -28.53 3.16
C GLU A 794 -19.76 -29.10 4.57
N ASP A 795 -20.15 -28.32 5.57
CA ASP A 795 -20.23 -28.81 6.95
C ASP A 795 -21.50 -29.63 7.20
N THR A 796 -21.67 -30.10 8.44
CA THR A 796 -22.83 -30.88 8.89
C THR A 796 -24.17 -30.17 8.67
N ASP A 797 -24.15 -28.83 8.62
CA ASP A 797 -25.33 -27.98 8.46
C ASP A 797 -25.51 -27.53 7.00
N LYS A 798 -24.84 -28.20 6.05
CA LYS A 798 -24.86 -27.88 4.60
C LYS A 798 -24.33 -26.49 4.24
N ARG A 799 -23.56 -25.86 5.14
CA ARG A 799 -22.93 -24.56 4.85
C ARG A 799 -21.58 -24.77 4.17
N PRO A 800 -21.11 -23.83 3.33
CA PRO A 800 -19.78 -23.89 2.73
C PRO A 800 -18.69 -24.06 3.80
N TRP A 801 -17.90 -25.13 3.67
CA TRP A 801 -16.79 -25.36 4.58
C TRP A 801 -15.60 -24.50 4.16
N LYS A 802 -15.29 -23.51 5.00
CA LYS A 802 -14.16 -22.60 4.79
C LYS A 802 -12.90 -23.17 5.42
N THR A 803 -11.78 -23.02 4.72
CA THR A 803 -10.49 -23.53 5.20
C THR A 803 -10.00 -22.90 6.51
N THR A 804 -10.42 -21.67 6.79
CA THR A 804 -10.15 -20.96 8.04
C THR A 804 -10.83 -21.60 9.24
N ARG A 805 -12.00 -22.23 9.07
CA ARG A 805 -12.68 -22.99 10.14
C ARG A 805 -11.90 -24.24 10.56
N ALA A 806 -11.14 -24.84 9.64
CA ALA A 806 -10.28 -25.99 9.92
C ALA A 806 -9.11 -25.64 10.86
N MET A 807 -8.80 -24.34 11.02
CA MET A 807 -7.76 -23.83 11.92
C MET A 807 -8.32 -23.47 13.31
N THR A 808 -9.64 -23.47 13.49
CA THR A 808 -10.31 -22.92 14.69
C THR A 808 -11.12 -23.94 15.49
N GLU A 809 -11.38 -25.14 14.96
CA GLU A 809 -12.22 -26.16 15.60
C GLU A 809 -11.53 -27.53 15.80
N PRO A 810 -10.58 -27.68 16.74
CA PRO A 810 -10.27 -29.03 17.23
C PRO A 810 -10.16 -29.21 18.75
N SER A 811 -10.53 -28.25 19.61
CA SER A 811 -10.53 -28.43 21.08
C SER A 811 -11.91 -28.17 21.72
N THR A 812 -12.21 -28.92 22.77
CA THR A 812 -13.49 -28.91 23.51
C THR A 812 -13.59 -27.81 24.57
N ARG A 813 -12.57 -26.96 24.76
CA ARG A 813 -12.56 -25.85 25.73
C ARG A 813 -12.53 -24.49 25.03
N ALA A 814 -13.39 -23.58 25.47
CA ALA A 814 -13.56 -22.24 24.89
C ALA A 814 -12.41 -21.26 25.21
N GLU A 815 -11.52 -21.66 26.12
CA GLU A 815 -10.45 -20.86 26.71
C GLU A 815 -9.14 -21.02 25.93
N ASP A 816 -8.91 -22.20 25.32
CA ASP A 816 -7.76 -22.54 24.46
C ASP A 816 -7.88 -21.96 23.03
N ARG A 817 -8.83 -21.05 22.80
CA ARG A 817 -9.27 -20.55 21.48
C ARG A 817 -8.53 -19.30 21.01
N GLU A 818 -7.27 -19.08 21.36
CA GLU A 818 -6.48 -18.07 20.65
C GLU A 818 -6.18 -18.58 19.23
N LYS A 819 -7.09 -18.23 18.32
CA LYS A 819 -7.12 -18.72 16.94
C LYS A 819 -5.89 -18.22 16.18
N LEU A 820 -5.27 -19.09 15.35
CA LEU A 820 -4.24 -18.72 14.36
C LEU A 820 -4.77 -17.83 13.21
N THR A 821 -5.92 -17.21 13.39
CA THR A 821 -6.57 -16.32 12.41
C THR A 821 -6.00 -14.91 12.52
N PRO A 822 -5.89 -14.17 11.39
CA PRO A 822 -5.52 -12.74 11.43
C PRO A 822 -6.46 -11.93 12.33
N MET A 823 -6.02 -10.75 12.77
CA MET A 823 -6.83 -9.78 13.51
C MET A 823 -8.26 -9.62 12.95
N THR A 824 -9.26 -10.12 13.67
CA THR A 824 -10.70 -9.94 13.42
C THR A 824 -11.33 -9.08 14.50
N GLU A 825 -12.63 -8.77 14.37
CA GLU A 825 -13.41 -8.14 15.45
C GLU A 825 -13.45 -8.99 16.74
N GLU A 826 -13.40 -10.32 16.61
CA GLU A 826 -13.39 -11.28 17.73
C GLU A 826 -11.99 -11.54 18.31
N ALA A 827 -10.93 -10.94 17.75
CA ALA A 827 -9.57 -11.19 18.22
C ALA A 827 -9.42 -10.78 19.69
N ARG A 828 -8.84 -11.67 20.50
CA ARG A 828 -8.59 -11.46 21.94
C ARG A 828 -7.16 -11.04 22.25
N ALA A 829 -6.26 -11.16 21.28
CA ALA A 829 -4.86 -10.78 21.40
C ALA A 829 -4.22 -10.58 20.01
N LEU A 830 -3.17 -9.77 19.93
CA LEU A 830 -2.30 -9.64 18.77
C LEU A 830 -1.05 -10.51 18.94
N SER A 831 -0.76 -11.31 17.92
CA SER A 831 0.37 -12.24 17.95
C SER A 831 1.73 -11.53 17.73
N PRO A 832 2.87 -12.15 18.14
CA PRO A 832 4.20 -11.58 17.93
C PRO A 832 4.48 -11.12 16.47
N SER A 833 4.01 -11.88 15.48
CA SER A 833 4.17 -11.50 14.06
C SER A 833 3.33 -10.29 13.65
N GLU A 834 2.15 -10.12 14.25
CA GLU A 834 1.29 -8.95 14.04
C GLU A 834 1.88 -7.69 14.67
N LEU A 835 2.48 -7.81 15.86
CA LEU A 835 3.18 -6.71 16.52
C LEU A 835 4.46 -6.31 15.77
N LEU A 836 5.24 -7.28 15.30
CA LEU A 836 6.51 -7.01 14.61
C LEU A 836 6.28 -6.44 13.20
N PHE A 837 5.38 -7.02 12.41
CA PHE A 837 5.20 -6.65 11.01
C PHE A 837 3.92 -5.83 10.76
N GLY A 838 3.13 -5.51 11.78
CA GLY A 838 1.88 -4.75 11.70
C GLY A 838 0.66 -5.62 11.38
N ALA A 839 -0.52 -5.10 11.74
CA ALA A 839 -1.82 -5.74 11.56
C ALA A 839 -2.90 -4.71 11.21
N VAL A 840 -3.93 -5.16 10.51
CA VAL A 840 -5.14 -4.38 10.21
C VAL A 840 -6.32 -5.30 10.47
N GLN A 841 -7.27 -4.82 11.25
CA GLN A 841 -8.49 -5.56 11.57
C GLN A 841 -9.27 -5.86 10.29
N VAL A 842 -9.62 -7.13 10.12
CA VAL A 842 -10.52 -7.59 9.06
C VAL A 842 -11.96 -7.39 9.56
N PRO A 843 -12.76 -6.50 8.94
CA PRO A 843 -14.13 -6.27 9.37
C PRO A 843 -15.00 -7.52 9.14
N ALA A 844 -15.91 -7.82 10.06
CA ALA A 844 -16.93 -8.83 9.82
C ALA A 844 -17.90 -8.33 8.72
N LYS A 845 -18.72 -9.22 8.13
CA LYS A 845 -19.85 -8.80 7.29
C LYS A 845 -20.79 -7.96 8.17
N ARG A 846 -20.60 -6.63 8.18
CA ARG A 846 -21.35 -5.72 9.03
C ARG A 846 -22.82 -5.67 8.59
N ASN A 847 -23.73 -5.78 9.55
CA ASN A 847 -25.09 -5.27 9.40
C ASN A 847 -25.03 -3.75 9.19
N LYS A 848 -26.01 -3.19 8.49
CA LYS A 848 -26.09 -1.74 8.18
C LYS A 848 -26.01 -0.84 9.42
N ASP A 849 -26.34 -1.36 10.60
CA ASP A 849 -26.44 -0.60 11.85
C ASP A 849 -25.15 -0.55 12.68
N ALA A 850 -24.09 -1.28 12.31
CA ALA A 850 -22.79 -1.32 13.03
C ALA A 850 -21.69 -0.46 12.34
N ALA A 851 -22.09 0.56 11.58
CA ALA A 851 -21.20 1.28 10.66
C ALA A 851 -20.14 2.16 11.36
N ASP A 852 -20.32 2.51 12.63
CA ASP A 852 -19.56 3.58 13.29
C ASP A 852 -18.29 3.16 14.03
N GLU A 853 -18.05 1.86 14.29
CA GLU A 853 -16.83 1.47 14.99
C GLU A 853 -15.58 1.61 14.10
N PRO A 854 -14.52 2.30 14.58
CA PRO A 854 -13.30 2.52 13.82
C PRO A 854 -12.52 1.21 13.60
N VAL A 855 -12.03 1.01 12.37
CA VAL A 855 -11.16 -0.13 12.03
C VAL A 855 -9.83 0.03 12.77
N ILE A 856 -9.47 -0.96 13.59
CA ILE A 856 -8.20 -0.95 14.31
C ILE A 856 -7.06 -1.35 13.37
N ALA A 857 -5.97 -0.60 13.39
CA ALA A 857 -4.75 -0.93 12.66
C ALA A 857 -3.50 -0.54 13.46
N LEU A 858 -2.43 -1.32 13.31
CA LEU A 858 -1.15 -1.12 13.99
C LEU A 858 -0.01 -1.19 12.97
N MET A 859 0.87 -0.18 13.00
CA MET A 859 2.10 -0.17 12.21
C MET A 859 3.09 -1.21 12.76
N GLY A 860 3.79 -1.92 11.86
CA GLY A 860 4.87 -2.83 12.25
C GLY A 860 6.14 -2.08 12.68
N LYS A 861 6.97 -2.74 13.49
CA LYS A 861 8.22 -2.22 14.04
C LYS A 861 9.45 -2.40 13.14
N VAL A 862 9.28 -3.04 11.97
CA VAL A 862 10.35 -3.30 11.01
C VAL A 862 10.05 -2.70 9.62
N ARG A 863 11.08 -2.18 8.95
CA ARG A 863 11.03 -1.69 7.57
C ARG A 863 12.14 -2.34 6.74
N PHE A 864 11.77 -2.91 5.61
CA PHE A 864 12.71 -3.51 4.66
C PHE A 864 13.04 -2.51 3.56
N SER A 865 14.31 -2.41 3.17
CA SER A 865 14.69 -1.84 1.89
C SER A 865 14.45 -2.85 0.76
N ALA A 866 14.47 -2.40 -0.49
CA ALA A 866 14.66 -3.33 -1.60
C ALA A 866 16.07 -3.94 -1.52
N ALA A 867 16.23 -5.18 -2.01
CA ALA A 867 17.55 -5.76 -2.19
C ALA A 867 18.09 -5.32 -3.55
N VAL A 868 19.13 -4.48 -3.55
CA VAL A 868 19.72 -3.94 -4.78
C VAL A 868 20.92 -4.78 -5.16
N ALA A 869 21.02 -5.14 -6.45
CA ALA A 869 22.13 -5.96 -6.93
C ALA A 869 23.47 -5.25 -6.75
N LEU A 870 24.48 -5.98 -6.26
CA LEU A 870 25.84 -5.48 -6.17
C LEU A 870 26.53 -5.56 -7.54
N PRO A 871 27.30 -4.54 -7.95
CA PRO A 871 28.06 -4.60 -9.19
C PRO A 871 29.10 -5.72 -9.12
N VAL A 872 29.10 -6.61 -10.11
CA VAL A 872 30.11 -7.66 -10.25
C VAL A 872 31.23 -7.11 -11.14
N ALA A 873 32.47 -7.03 -10.61
CA ALA A 873 33.61 -6.56 -11.38
C ALA A 873 33.74 -7.33 -12.71
N GLY A 874 33.71 -6.59 -13.83
CA GLY A 874 33.91 -7.14 -15.18
C GLY A 874 32.74 -7.91 -15.80
N LYS A 875 31.56 -8.00 -15.15
CA LYS A 875 30.36 -8.64 -15.74
C LYS A 875 29.13 -7.76 -15.53
N SER A 876 28.57 -7.24 -16.62
CA SER A 876 27.23 -6.66 -16.57
C SER A 876 26.24 -7.73 -16.14
N LEU A 877 25.45 -7.49 -15.08
CA LEU A 877 24.30 -8.35 -14.78
C LEU A 877 23.22 -8.25 -15.87
N ASP A 878 23.32 -7.24 -16.74
CA ASP A 878 22.50 -7.07 -17.94
C ASP A 878 23.04 -7.86 -19.15
N THR A 879 24.00 -8.77 -18.99
CA THR A 879 24.41 -9.66 -20.08
C THR A 879 23.19 -10.38 -20.65
N GLU A 880 22.97 -10.19 -21.94
CA GLU A 880 21.94 -10.77 -22.78
C GLU A 880 21.92 -12.30 -22.69
N ARG A 881 21.37 -12.86 -21.61
CA ARG A 881 20.97 -14.26 -21.62
C ARG A 881 19.67 -14.39 -22.38
N ASP A 882 19.60 -15.43 -23.20
CA ASP A 882 18.41 -15.80 -23.96
C ASP A 882 17.19 -15.90 -23.05
N TRP A 883 16.06 -15.43 -23.58
CA TRP A 883 14.77 -15.59 -22.93
C TRP A 883 14.50 -17.08 -22.67
N THR A 884 14.36 -17.45 -21.41
CA THR A 884 14.00 -18.83 -21.03
C THR A 884 12.48 -18.94 -20.95
N THR A 885 11.90 -19.85 -21.73
CA THR A 885 10.49 -20.24 -21.58
C THR A 885 10.35 -21.13 -20.34
N LEU A 886 9.63 -20.64 -19.33
CA LEU A 886 9.41 -21.37 -18.09
C LEU A 886 8.30 -22.43 -18.27
N LYS A 887 8.44 -23.56 -17.57
CA LYS A 887 7.34 -24.50 -17.36
C LYS A 887 6.15 -23.78 -16.72
N ILE A 888 4.93 -24.26 -16.97
CA ILE A 888 3.70 -23.64 -16.48
C ILE A 888 3.77 -23.50 -14.94
N LEU A 889 3.66 -22.25 -14.48
CA LEU A 889 3.77 -21.91 -13.06
C LEU A 889 2.47 -22.18 -12.28
N SER A 890 1.34 -22.26 -13.00
CA SER A 890 -0.03 -22.26 -12.48
C SER A 890 -0.84 -23.54 -12.75
N SER A 891 -0.21 -24.63 -13.21
CA SER A 891 -0.92 -25.84 -13.65
C SER A 891 -1.89 -26.33 -12.56
N PRO A 892 -3.15 -26.63 -12.91
CA PRO A 892 -4.22 -26.81 -11.94
C PRO A 892 -3.84 -27.94 -10.98
N LYS A 893 -3.58 -27.59 -9.72
CA LYS A 893 -3.41 -28.58 -8.66
C LYS A 893 -4.82 -29.07 -8.36
N PRO A 894 -5.23 -30.31 -8.73
CA PRO A 894 -6.48 -30.82 -8.21
C PRO A 894 -6.36 -30.79 -6.67
N PRO A 895 -7.27 -30.10 -5.96
CA PRO A 895 -7.28 -30.12 -4.51
C PRO A 895 -7.48 -31.56 -4.05
N SER A 896 -6.38 -32.19 -3.63
CA SER A 896 -6.36 -33.56 -3.11
C SER A 896 -6.28 -33.47 -1.59
N PRO A 897 -7.33 -33.87 -0.84
CA PRO A 897 -7.30 -33.81 0.62
C PRO A 897 -6.10 -34.53 1.22
N SER A 898 -5.70 -35.65 0.63
CA SER A 898 -4.54 -36.45 1.04
C SER A 898 -3.20 -35.68 0.99
N PHE A 899 -3.12 -34.59 0.22
CA PHE A 899 -1.91 -33.75 0.17
C PHE A 899 -1.97 -32.59 1.15
N TYR A 900 -3.15 -32.06 1.47
CA TYR A 900 -3.30 -30.81 2.23
C TYR A 900 -3.75 -31.01 3.69
N PHE A 901 -4.42 -32.12 4.01
CA PHE A 901 -5.04 -32.34 5.31
C PHE A 901 -4.49 -33.58 6.05
N GLN A 902 -4.74 -33.63 7.35
CA GLN A 902 -4.46 -34.75 8.23
C GLN A 902 -5.57 -34.91 9.28
N PRO A 903 -5.78 -36.12 9.84
CA PRO A 903 -6.79 -36.33 10.89
C PRO A 903 -6.50 -35.53 12.17
N THR A 904 -7.54 -35.08 12.87
CA THR A 904 -7.44 -34.31 14.12
C THR A 904 -7.03 -35.15 15.35
N THR A 905 -7.42 -36.43 15.40
CA THR A 905 -7.38 -37.28 16.61
C THR A 905 -6.12 -38.13 16.77
N ARG A 906 -5.10 -37.99 15.92
CA ARG A 906 -3.85 -38.75 16.02
C ARG A 906 -2.66 -37.84 16.32
N GLN A 907 -1.71 -38.32 17.13
CA GLN A 907 -0.41 -37.67 17.33
C GLN A 907 0.15 -37.16 15.99
N VAL A 908 0.59 -35.90 15.98
CA VAL A 908 1.22 -35.22 14.84
C VAL A 908 2.27 -36.16 14.22
N GLY A 909 2.03 -36.62 12.98
CA GLY A 909 2.93 -37.54 12.27
C GLY A 909 2.32 -38.85 11.75
N ALA A 910 1.19 -39.32 12.28
CA ALA A 910 0.57 -40.61 11.89
C ALA A 910 -0.51 -40.48 10.78
N GLY A 911 -0.22 -39.73 9.72
CA GLY A 911 -1.16 -39.47 8.62
C GLY A 911 -1.32 -40.67 7.67
N GLY A 912 -2.56 -40.92 7.22
CA GLY A 912 -2.88 -41.89 6.17
C GLY A 912 -3.43 -41.21 4.91
N TYR A 913 -3.70 -42.02 3.88
CA TYR A 913 -4.43 -41.56 2.71
C TYR A 913 -5.83 -41.07 3.09
N ILE A 914 -6.22 -39.87 2.61
CA ILE A 914 -7.55 -39.30 2.82
C ILE A 914 -8.27 -39.29 1.48
N SER A 915 -9.34 -40.09 1.36
CA SER A 915 -10.16 -40.06 0.16
C SER A 915 -11.02 -38.79 0.11
N LYS A 916 -11.36 -38.35 -1.12
CA LYS A 916 -12.26 -37.22 -1.32
C LYS A 916 -13.63 -37.42 -0.67
N HIS A 917 -14.14 -38.66 -0.73
CA HIS A 917 -15.42 -39.05 -0.17
C HIS A 917 -15.46 -38.96 1.36
N GLU A 918 -14.44 -39.51 2.04
CA GLU A 918 -14.33 -39.45 3.51
C GLU A 918 -14.20 -38.00 3.99
N PHE A 919 -13.37 -37.21 3.30
CA PHE A 919 -13.19 -35.80 3.62
C PHE A 919 -14.49 -35.00 3.44
N SER A 920 -15.23 -35.22 2.34
CA SER A 920 -16.48 -34.51 2.09
C SER A 920 -17.61 -34.85 3.07
N LYS A 921 -17.59 -36.05 3.67
CA LYS A 921 -18.60 -36.49 4.64
C LYS A 921 -18.40 -35.86 6.02
N ASN A 922 -17.15 -35.71 6.44
CA ASN A 922 -16.83 -35.17 7.76
C ASN A 922 -15.54 -34.32 7.71
N PRO A 923 -15.57 -33.12 7.11
CA PRO A 923 -14.39 -32.30 6.98
C PRO A 923 -13.86 -31.78 8.33
N LYS A 924 -14.70 -31.73 9.37
CA LYS A 924 -14.32 -31.34 10.75
C LYS A 924 -13.37 -32.34 11.42
N ALA A 925 -13.30 -33.58 10.95
CA ALA A 925 -12.34 -34.57 11.45
C ALA A 925 -10.90 -34.37 10.96
N TYR A 926 -10.66 -33.33 10.17
CA TYR A 926 -9.37 -33.06 9.53
C TYR A 926 -8.93 -31.61 9.70
N VAL A 927 -7.64 -31.43 9.87
CA VAL A 927 -6.96 -30.12 9.95
C VAL A 927 -5.91 -30.01 8.83
N PRO A 928 -5.54 -28.80 8.39
CA PRO A 928 -4.49 -28.68 7.40
C PRO A 928 -3.13 -29.12 7.95
N LYS A 929 -2.27 -29.69 7.11
CA LYS A 929 -0.95 -30.24 7.51
C LYS A 929 0.04 -29.18 8.02
N GLY A 930 -0.16 -27.92 7.65
CA GLY A 930 0.76 -26.84 7.98
C GLY A 930 0.86 -25.75 6.91
N ARG A 931 1.93 -24.96 6.95
CA ARG A 931 2.29 -23.94 5.97
C ARG A 931 3.03 -24.54 4.79
N LYS A 932 2.51 -24.30 3.59
CA LYS A 932 3.09 -24.80 2.35
C LYS A 932 4.47 -24.19 2.09
N SER A 933 5.48 -25.04 1.96
CA SER A 933 6.87 -24.66 1.71
C SER A 933 7.42 -25.39 0.49
N TYR A 934 8.10 -24.66 -0.40
CA TYR A 934 8.61 -25.19 -1.67
C TYR A 934 10.00 -25.79 -1.50
N LEU A 935 10.24 -26.95 -2.11
CA LEU A 935 11.54 -27.62 -2.04
C LEU A 935 12.57 -26.95 -2.97
N HIS A 936 13.85 -27.13 -2.64
CA HIS A 936 14.96 -26.74 -3.51
C HIS A 936 15.07 -27.66 -4.73
N ALA A 937 15.74 -27.21 -5.78
CA ALA A 937 16.08 -28.10 -6.89
C ALA A 937 17.10 -29.15 -6.40
N TRP A 938 16.98 -30.40 -6.85
CA TRP A 938 17.99 -31.42 -6.56
C TRP A 938 19.33 -31.02 -7.18
N ARG A 939 20.38 -31.13 -6.35
CA ARG A 939 21.75 -30.79 -6.72
C ARG A 939 22.66 -32.00 -6.56
N HIS A 940 23.64 -32.10 -7.44
CA HIS A 940 24.76 -33.03 -7.33
C HIS A 940 26.04 -32.18 -7.37
N GLU A 941 26.91 -32.32 -6.36
CA GLU A 941 28.14 -31.52 -6.24
C GLU A 941 27.89 -30.00 -6.34
N GLY A 942 26.81 -29.53 -5.72
CA GLY A 942 26.41 -28.11 -5.71
C GLY A 942 25.78 -27.60 -7.01
N GLN A 943 25.77 -28.38 -8.08
CA GLN A 943 25.14 -28.01 -9.35
C GLN A 943 23.73 -28.59 -9.48
N VAL A 944 22.80 -27.81 -10.02
CA VAL A 944 21.44 -28.27 -10.28
C VAL A 944 21.45 -29.40 -11.30
N VAL A 945 20.79 -30.52 -10.98
CA VAL A 945 20.68 -31.67 -11.88
C VAL A 945 19.69 -31.35 -13.01
N ARG A 946 20.07 -31.69 -14.25
CA ARG A 946 19.19 -31.63 -15.44
C ARG A 946 18.44 -32.95 -15.60
N TYR A 947 17.22 -32.88 -16.12
CA TYR A 947 16.39 -34.05 -16.41
C TYR A 947 15.93 -34.08 -17.86
N ASP A 948 15.65 -35.27 -18.36
CA ASP A 948 14.82 -35.44 -19.55
C ASP A 948 13.35 -35.06 -19.25
N ASP A 949 12.48 -35.12 -20.26
CA ASP A 949 11.05 -34.82 -20.09
C ASP A 949 10.29 -35.81 -19.20
N ARG A 950 10.90 -36.94 -18.89
CA ARG A 950 10.36 -37.98 -18.00
C ARG A 950 10.90 -37.81 -16.58
N GLY A 951 11.69 -36.78 -16.30
CA GLY A 951 12.25 -36.51 -14.98
C GLY A 951 13.40 -37.42 -14.60
N GLN A 952 14.01 -38.13 -15.56
CA GLN A 952 15.18 -38.97 -15.33
C GLN A 952 16.46 -38.12 -15.45
N ARG A 953 17.43 -38.37 -14.57
CA ARG A 953 18.75 -37.75 -14.66
C ARG A 953 19.40 -38.13 -15.98
N VAL A 954 19.87 -37.15 -16.72
CA VAL A 954 20.67 -37.37 -17.94
C VAL A 954 22.14 -37.58 -17.59
N ALA A 955 22.81 -38.46 -18.34
CA ALA A 955 24.24 -38.73 -18.16
C ALA A 955 25.12 -37.57 -18.66
N GLN A 956 24.72 -36.91 -19.75
CA GLN A 956 25.42 -35.77 -20.33
C GLN A 956 24.55 -34.50 -20.27
N ALA A 957 25.17 -33.36 -19.96
CA ALA A 957 24.43 -32.13 -19.68
C ALA A 957 23.62 -31.58 -20.87
N HIS A 958 24.04 -31.85 -22.11
CA HIS A 958 23.36 -31.35 -23.32
C HIS A 958 22.05 -32.09 -23.65
N ASP A 959 21.85 -33.29 -23.12
CA ASP A 959 20.67 -34.13 -23.39
C ASP A 959 19.46 -33.80 -22.51
N GLY A 960 19.64 -32.96 -21.48
CA GLY A 960 18.63 -32.67 -20.48
C GLY A 960 18.26 -31.20 -20.40
N PHE A 961 17.04 -30.95 -19.91
CA PHE A 961 16.53 -29.63 -19.64
C PHE A 961 16.76 -29.24 -18.18
N TRP A 962 16.90 -27.93 -17.94
CA TRP A 962 16.84 -27.43 -16.58
C TRP A 962 15.44 -27.69 -15.97
N PRO A 963 15.33 -27.89 -14.65
CA PRO A 963 14.05 -28.18 -13.99
C PRO A 963 12.95 -27.15 -14.31
N TRP A 964 13.34 -25.89 -14.51
CA TRP A 964 12.46 -24.76 -14.82
C TRP A 964 12.20 -24.52 -16.31
N GLN A 965 13.01 -25.08 -17.21
CA GLN A 965 12.93 -24.82 -18.65
C GLN A 965 11.87 -25.71 -19.28
N SER A 966 10.96 -25.12 -20.05
CA SER A 966 10.01 -25.90 -20.85
C SER A 966 10.70 -26.52 -22.05
N ASN A 967 10.34 -27.75 -22.39
CA ASN A 967 10.82 -28.46 -23.58
C ASN A 967 10.15 -27.95 -24.88
N VAL A 968 9.10 -27.14 -24.77
CA VAL A 968 8.38 -26.65 -25.96
C VAL A 968 9.07 -25.40 -26.53
N ASN A 969 10.20 -25.60 -27.19
CA ASN A 969 10.85 -24.58 -28.04
C ASN A 969 10.29 -24.58 -29.48
N LEU A 970 9.10 -25.14 -29.72
CA LEU A 970 8.50 -25.25 -31.06
C LEU A 970 7.30 -24.30 -31.23
N PRO A 971 7.11 -23.70 -32.42
CA PRO A 971 5.82 -23.12 -32.81
C PRO A 971 4.70 -24.16 -32.67
N PRO A 972 3.44 -23.74 -32.45
CA PRO A 972 2.34 -24.67 -32.24
C PRO A 972 2.25 -25.67 -33.41
N PRO A 973 1.97 -26.97 -33.14
CA PRO A 973 1.76 -27.92 -34.22
C PRO A 973 0.58 -27.45 -35.10
N PRO A 974 0.64 -27.65 -36.42
CA PRO A 974 -0.47 -27.32 -37.29
C PRO A 974 -1.73 -28.06 -36.81
N PRO A 975 -2.90 -27.39 -36.84
CA PRO A 975 -4.12 -27.98 -36.29
C PRO A 975 -4.41 -29.29 -37.01
N LYS A 976 -4.59 -30.37 -36.23
CA LYS A 976 -5.02 -31.65 -36.80
C LYS A 976 -6.45 -31.50 -37.30
N GLN A 977 -6.66 -31.84 -38.57
CA GLN A 977 -8.00 -32.12 -39.08
C GLN A 977 -8.45 -33.45 -38.50
N ASP A 978 -9.61 -33.47 -37.85
CA ASP A 978 -10.30 -34.74 -37.68
C ASP A 978 -10.67 -35.30 -39.06
N GLY A 979 -10.91 -36.61 -39.17
CA GLY A 979 -11.36 -37.27 -40.40
C GLY A 979 -12.74 -36.81 -40.91
N ARG A 980 -13.23 -35.65 -40.45
CA ARG A 980 -14.50 -35.00 -40.82
C ARG A 980 -14.30 -33.50 -41.17
N GLY A 981 -13.07 -33.04 -41.36
CA GLY A 981 -12.75 -31.69 -41.82
C GLY A 981 -12.92 -30.58 -40.77
N LYS A 982 -13.09 -30.93 -39.48
CA LYS A 982 -13.11 -29.95 -38.38
C LYS A 982 -11.71 -29.81 -37.77
N LEU A 983 -11.27 -28.56 -37.67
CA LEU A 983 -10.07 -28.17 -36.92
C LEU A 983 -10.29 -28.47 -35.43
N GLU A 984 -9.47 -29.34 -34.83
CA GLU A 984 -9.45 -29.52 -33.36
C GLU A 984 -8.98 -28.20 -32.71
N LYS A 985 -9.84 -27.59 -31.87
CA LYS A 985 -9.44 -26.47 -30.99
C LYS A 985 -8.46 -26.98 -29.92
N THR A 986 -7.16 -27.00 -30.21
CA THR A 986 -6.13 -27.17 -29.18
C THR A 986 -6.18 -25.99 -28.20
N SER A 987 -6.36 -26.25 -26.90
CA SER A 987 -6.14 -25.22 -25.88
C SER A 987 -4.67 -24.84 -25.88
N ASP A 988 -4.35 -23.65 -26.37
CA ASP A 988 -2.97 -23.22 -26.61
C ASP A 988 -2.13 -23.16 -25.32
N PRO A 989 -1.18 -24.10 -25.11
CA PRO A 989 -0.32 -24.12 -23.92
C PRO A 989 0.61 -22.91 -23.85
N ALA A 990 0.84 -22.19 -24.97
CA ALA A 990 1.68 -21.00 -25.01
C ALA A 990 1.13 -19.88 -24.12
N LYS A 991 -0.21 -19.75 -24.03
CA LYS A 991 -0.89 -18.72 -23.21
C LYS A 991 -0.70 -18.91 -21.70
N GLN A 992 -0.26 -20.07 -21.24
CA GLN A 992 -0.04 -20.37 -19.82
C GLN A 992 1.45 -20.31 -19.40
N LYS A 993 2.35 -20.07 -20.36
CA LYS A 993 3.80 -20.03 -20.13
C LYS A 993 4.31 -18.59 -20.09
N VAL A 994 5.42 -18.39 -19.40
CA VAL A 994 6.08 -17.09 -19.27
C VAL A 994 7.51 -17.21 -19.78
N ARG A 995 7.95 -16.23 -20.56
CA ARG A 995 9.35 -16.06 -20.94
C ARG A 995 10.01 -15.05 -19.99
N ALA A 996 11.15 -15.42 -19.44
CA ALA A 996 11.86 -14.62 -18.45
C ALA A 996 13.37 -14.59 -18.72
N LYS A 997 14.01 -13.46 -18.39
CA LYS A 997 15.47 -13.36 -18.26
C LYS A 997 15.86 -13.75 -16.83
N LEU A 998 16.52 -14.90 -16.67
CA LEU A 998 16.89 -15.40 -15.35
C LEU A 998 18.14 -14.69 -14.82
N ILE A 999 18.06 -14.20 -13.58
CA ILE A 999 19.20 -13.69 -12.81
C ILE A 999 20.12 -14.88 -12.50
N PRO A 1000 21.42 -14.82 -12.83
CA PRO A 1000 22.35 -15.93 -12.66
C PRO A 1000 22.53 -16.41 -11.22
N VAL A 1001 23.01 -17.65 -11.08
CA VAL A 1001 23.59 -18.16 -9.83
C VAL A 1001 24.81 -17.32 -9.47
N GLY A 1002 25.01 -17.07 -8.18
CA GLY A 1002 26.12 -16.28 -7.65
C GLY A 1002 25.87 -14.77 -7.65
N SER A 1003 24.78 -14.29 -8.25
CA SER A 1003 24.38 -12.87 -8.13
C SER A 1003 24.10 -12.51 -6.67
N GLU A 1004 24.64 -11.37 -6.25
CA GLU A 1004 24.54 -10.86 -4.88
C GLU A 1004 23.73 -9.58 -4.83
N PHE A 1005 22.95 -9.45 -3.76
CA PHE A 1005 22.09 -8.31 -3.48
C PHE A 1005 22.29 -7.88 -2.03
N GLU A 1006 22.20 -6.58 -1.76
CA GLU A 1006 22.24 -6.04 -0.40
C GLU A 1006 20.92 -5.39 -0.04
N PHE A 1007 20.43 -5.64 1.17
CA PHE A 1007 19.26 -4.98 1.73
C PHE A 1007 19.47 -4.72 3.22
N SER A 1008 18.68 -3.79 3.75
CA SER A 1008 18.65 -3.49 5.17
C SER A 1008 17.27 -3.73 5.78
N VAL A 1009 17.26 -4.07 7.08
CA VAL A 1009 16.06 -4.11 7.92
C VAL A 1009 16.23 -3.09 9.03
N ASP A 1010 15.51 -1.98 8.93
CA ASP A 1010 15.43 -0.98 9.99
C ASP A 1010 14.40 -1.42 11.02
N PHE A 1011 14.73 -1.29 12.30
CA PHE A 1011 13.84 -1.66 13.39
C PHE A 1011 13.92 -0.65 14.54
N PHE A 1012 12.84 -0.58 15.32
CA PHE A 1012 12.74 0.29 16.47
C PHE A 1012 11.83 -0.35 17.52
N ASN A 1013 12.07 -0.03 18.78
CA ASN A 1013 11.32 -0.57 19.91
C ASN A 1013 11.24 -2.12 19.91
N LEU A 1014 12.30 -2.84 19.53
CA LEU A 1014 12.33 -4.30 19.66
C LEU A 1014 12.86 -4.70 21.04
N SER A 1015 12.17 -5.59 21.74
CA SER A 1015 12.83 -6.30 22.85
C SER A 1015 13.96 -7.20 22.31
N GLU A 1016 14.87 -7.63 23.17
CA GLU A 1016 15.92 -8.58 22.80
C GLU A 1016 15.34 -9.87 22.21
N THR A 1017 14.23 -10.37 22.76
CA THR A 1017 13.56 -11.56 22.22
C THR A 1017 12.96 -11.31 20.84
N GLU A 1018 12.37 -10.15 20.58
CA GLU A 1018 11.83 -9.81 19.26
C GLU A 1018 12.95 -9.63 18.22
N LEU A 1019 14.10 -9.09 18.63
CA LEU A 1019 15.28 -9.03 17.77
C LEU A 1019 15.82 -10.44 17.47
N SER A 1020 15.87 -11.31 18.48
CA SER A 1020 16.27 -12.72 18.33
C SER A 1020 15.34 -13.49 17.39
N SER A 1021 14.02 -13.24 17.47
CA SER A 1021 13.04 -13.85 16.57
C SER A 1021 13.14 -13.35 15.14
N LEU A 1022 13.47 -12.06 14.94
CA LEU A 1022 13.79 -11.54 13.62
C LEU A 1022 15.07 -12.20 13.04
N CYS A 1023 16.11 -12.38 13.86
CA CYS A 1023 17.35 -13.04 13.46
C CYS A 1023 17.12 -14.52 13.08
N ALA A 1024 16.31 -15.24 13.85
CA ALA A 1024 15.91 -16.61 13.53
C ALA A 1024 15.17 -16.70 12.19
N ALA A 1025 14.33 -15.72 11.85
CA ALA A 1025 13.67 -15.68 10.53
C ALA A 1025 14.65 -15.40 9.37
N LEU A 1026 15.76 -14.69 9.63
CA LEU A 1026 16.82 -14.42 8.64
C LEU A 1026 17.70 -15.66 8.41
N MET A 1027 18.04 -16.39 9.47
CA MET A 1027 18.94 -17.54 9.42
C MET A 1027 18.49 -18.69 10.35
N PRO A 1028 17.42 -19.43 10.00
CA PRO A 1028 16.86 -20.47 10.87
C PRO A 1028 17.83 -21.61 11.19
N ALA A 1029 18.71 -21.96 10.25
CA ALA A 1029 19.72 -23.00 10.41
C ALA A 1029 20.94 -22.73 9.50
N GLU A 1030 22.06 -23.36 9.81
CA GLU A 1030 23.33 -23.13 9.10
C GLU A 1030 23.25 -23.44 7.60
N LYS A 1031 22.60 -24.54 7.22
CA LYS A 1031 22.41 -24.93 5.81
C LYS A 1031 21.15 -24.34 5.18
N PHE A 1032 20.39 -23.51 5.92
CA PHE A 1032 19.11 -23.01 5.44
C PHE A 1032 19.28 -22.05 4.25
N GLU A 1033 18.59 -22.32 3.16
CA GLU A 1033 18.40 -21.45 2.00
C GLU A 1033 16.93 -21.01 1.90
N HIS A 1034 16.72 -19.74 1.58
CA HIS A 1034 15.39 -19.18 1.39
C HIS A 1034 14.88 -19.39 -0.03
N LYS A 1035 13.55 -19.32 -0.22
CA LYS A 1035 12.90 -19.36 -1.54
C LYS A 1035 12.22 -18.03 -1.87
N VAL A 1036 12.74 -17.31 -2.85
CA VAL A 1036 12.27 -15.97 -3.27
C VAL A 1036 11.95 -15.93 -4.77
N GLY A 1037 11.11 -14.98 -5.20
CA GLY A 1037 10.76 -14.80 -6.62
C GLY A 1037 9.76 -15.81 -7.19
N MET A 1038 9.60 -15.77 -8.52
CA MET A 1038 8.73 -16.64 -9.31
C MET A 1038 9.43 -17.96 -9.64
N GLY A 1039 8.66 -19.02 -9.91
CA GLY A 1039 9.23 -20.33 -10.27
C GLY A 1039 9.72 -21.18 -9.11
N LYS A 1040 9.33 -20.87 -7.86
CA LYS A 1040 9.66 -21.69 -6.67
C LYS A 1040 9.33 -23.19 -6.85
N PRO A 1041 8.15 -23.59 -7.40
CA PRO A 1041 7.80 -25.01 -7.58
C PRO A 1041 8.63 -25.73 -8.66
N ILE A 1042 9.36 -25.01 -9.50
CA ILE A 1042 10.18 -25.58 -10.59
C ILE A 1042 11.68 -25.41 -10.31
N GLY A 1043 12.04 -25.15 -9.05
CA GLY A 1043 13.43 -25.13 -8.60
C GLY A 1043 14.12 -23.76 -8.59
N LEU A 1044 13.51 -22.71 -9.14
CA LEU A 1044 14.08 -21.35 -9.13
C LEU A 1044 14.07 -20.71 -7.73
N GLY A 1045 14.89 -19.68 -7.58
CA GLY A 1045 14.78 -18.71 -6.49
C GLY A 1045 15.31 -19.16 -5.13
N SER A 1046 16.16 -20.18 -5.09
CA SER A 1046 16.93 -20.52 -3.88
C SER A 1046 18.03 -19.48 -3.64
N VAL A 1047 18.10 -18.95 -2.42
CA VAL A 1047 19.03 -17.89 -2.04
C VAL A 1047 19.59 -18.13 -0.64
N LYS A 1048 20.87 -17.82 -0.44
CA LYS A 1048 21.48 -17.76 0.90
C LYS A 1048 21.43 -16.33 1.41
N ILE A 1049 21.07 -16.15 2.67
CA ILE A 1049 21.06 -14.83 3.33
C ILE A 1049 22.09 -14.85 4.45
N GLU A 1050 22.96 -13.86 4.44
CA GLU A 1050 24.02 -13.65 5.41
C GLU A 1050 23.84 -12.28 6.06
N PRO A 1051 23.52 -12.23 7.36
CA PRO A 1051 23.55 -10.99 8.11
C PRO A 1051 25.00 -10.51 8.26
N LEU A 1052 25.29 -9.33 7.71
CA LEU A 1052 26.63 -8.74 7.70
C LEU A 1052 26.92 -7.93 8.96
N ALA A 1053 25.93 -7.17 9.46
CA ALA A 1053 26.10 -6.30 10.60
C ALA A 1053 24.78 -6.05 11.35
N LEU A 1054 24.88 -5.98 12.69
CA LEU A 1054 23.87 -5.41 13.57
C LEU A 1054 24.36 -4.05 14.05
N GLN A 1055 23.62 -3.01 13.67
CA GLN A 1055 23.93 -1.63 13.97
C GLN A 1055 22.86 -1.08 14.91
N LEU A 1056 23.18 -0.93 16.20
CA LEU A 1056 22.26 -0.36 17.20
C LEU A 1056 22.50 1.13 17.38
N ILE A 1057 21.45 1.84 17.80
CA ILE A 1057 21.51 3.27 18.10
C ILE A 1057 20.92 3.55 19.48
N ASP A 1058 21.65 4.28 20.31
CA ASP A 1058 21.12 4.89 21.54
C ASP A 1058 20.44 6.21 21.15
N ARG A 1059 19.11 6.19 21.10
CA ARG A 1059 18.29 7.35 20.69
C ARG A 1059 18.36 8.45 21.72
N ARG A 1060 18.38 8.13 23.01
CA ARG A 1060 18.46 9.14 24.08
C ARG A 1060 19.82 9.82 24.13
N GLN A 1061 20.91 9.07 23.98
CA GLN A 1061 22.26 9.66 23.88
C GLN A 1061 22.37 10.53 22.63
N ARG A 1062 21.83 10.05 21.50
CA ARG A 1062 21.82 10.80 20.24
C ARG A 1062 21.14 12.17 20.36
N TYR A 1063 19.99 12.24 21.01
CA TYR A 1063 19.26 13.51 21.19
C TYR A 1063 19.85 14.43 22.27
N ARG A 1064 20.99 14.05 22.87
CA ARG A 1064 21.81 14.91 23.76
C ARG A 1064 23.10 15.39 23.12
N GLN A 1065 23.38 15.00 21.87
CA GLN A 1065 24.61 15.42 21.21
C GLN A 1065 24.59 16.93 20.98
N THR A 1066 25.63 17.62 21.46
CA THR A 1066 25.82 19.07 21.28
C THR A 1066 26.48 19.41 19.95
N GLU A 1067 26.95 18.40 19.22
CA GLU A 1067 27.55 18.54 17.90
C GLU A 1067 27.08 17.41 16.97
N PHE A 1068 26.91 17.73 15.69
CA PHE A 1068 26.68 16.72 14.66
C PHE A 1068 28.02 16.28 14.09
N THR A 1069 28.66 15.35 14.79
CA THR A 1069 29.89 14.72 14.31
C THR A 1069 29.55 13.71 13.20
N ALA A 1070 30.47 13.57 12.23
CA ALA A 1070 30.38 12.55 11.17
C ALA A 1070 30.59 11.10 11.69
N SER A 1071 30.81 10.92 13.00
CA SER A 1071 30.97 9.61 13.61
C SER A 1071 29.73 8.74 13.41
N ASN A 1072 29.94 7.43 13.21
CA ASN A 1072 28.88 6.47 12.94
C ASN A 1072 27.79 6.55 14.02
N ARG A 1073 26.57 6.97 13.63
CA ARG A 1073 25.39 7.01 14.52
C ARG A 1073 25.06 5.66 15.14
N PHE A 1074 25.60 4.59 14.54
CA PHE A 1074 25.40 3.23 15.00
C PHE A 1074 26.63 2.72 15.75
N GLN A 1075 26.37 2.09 16.88
CA GLN A 1075 27.30 1.18 17.50
C GLN A 1075 27.16 -0.17 16.78
N THR A 1076 28.24 -0.60 16.10
CA THR A 1076 28.28 -1.93 15.51
C THR A 1076 28.64 -2.91 16.62
N LEU A 1077 27.71 -3.80 16.96
CA LEU A 1077 27.98 -4.82 17.95
C LEU A 1077 28.70 -6.00 17.33
N THR A 1078 29.64 -6.57 18.07
CA THR A 1078 30.32 -7.82 17.74
C THR A 1078 29.55 -9.06 18.19
N CYS A 1079 28.32 -8.88 18.72
CA CYS A 1079 27.50 -10.03 19.12
C CYS A 1079 27.22 -10.92 17.92
N SER A 1080 27.30 -12.24 18.13
CA SER A 1080 27.00 -13.21 17.09
C SER A 1080 25.50 -13.20 16.79
N LEU A 1081 25.12 -12.63 15.65
CA LEU A 1081 23.74 -12.72 15.12
C LEU A 1081 23.25 -14.16 15.00
N ARG A 1082 24.19 -15.08 14.76
CA ARG A 1082 23.96 -16.52 14.75
C ARG A 1082 23.53 -17.01 16.14
N ASP A 1083 24.10 -16.50 17.21
CA ASP A 1083 23.78 -16.93 18.58
C ASP A 1083 22.38 -16.46 18.98
N LEU A 1084 22.01 -15.21 18.64
CA LEU A 1084 20.64 -14.70 18.83
C LEU A 1084 19.61 -15.55 18.07
N ALA A 1085 19.90 -15.86 16.81
CA ALA A 1085 19.05 -16.73 16.00
C ALA A 1085 18.93 -18.14 16.59
N GLN A 1086 20.06 -18.75 16.98
CA GLN A 1086 20.10 -20.09 17.58
C GLN A 1086 19.36 -20.15 18.91
N GLU A 1087 19.51 -19.12 19.75
CA GLU A 1087 18.80 -19.02 21.02
C GLU A 1087 17.30 -19.04 20.79
N GLN A 1088 16.78 -18.19 19.90
CA GLN A 1088 15.35 -18.24 19.57
C GLN A 1088 14.94 -19.60 19.01
N MET A 1089 15.74 -20.20 18.12
CA MET A 1089 15.41 -21.50 17.51
C MET A 1089 15.33 -22.64 18.52
N ARG A 1090 15.97 -22.55 19.70
CA ARG A 1090 15.80 -23.53 20.80
C ARG A 1090 14.39 -23.55 21.37
N HIS A 1091 13.65 -22.45 21.21
CA HIS A 1091 12.31 -22.27 21.78
C HIS A 1091 11.18 -22.50 20.78
N VAL A 1092 11.53 -22.71 19.51
CA VAL A 1092 10.59 -23.11 18.46
C VAL A 1092 10.10 -24.53 18.74
N ALA A 1093 8.83 -24.82 18.44
CA ALA A 1093 8.27 -26.15 18.58
C ALA A 1093 9.15 -27.20 17.84
N PRO A 1094 9.51 -28.33 18.48
CA PRO A 1094 10.48 -29.28 17.91
C PRO A 1094 10.13 -29.80 16.51
N ASP A 1095 8.85 -30.04 16.25
CA ASP A 1095 8.32 -30.47 14.97
C ASP A 1095 8.42 -29.38 13.88
N VAL A 1096 8.11 -28.14 14.22
CA VAL A 1096 8.27 -26.96 13.35
C VAL A 1096 9.75 -26.74 13.04
N ARG A 1097 10.62 -26.81 14.05
CA ARG A 1097 12.07 -26.66 13.88
C ARG A 1097 12.63 -27.73 12.95
N ALA A 1098 12.35 -29.01 13.21
CA ALA A 1098 12.82 -30.11 12.38
C ALA A 1098 12.33 -29.98 10.93
N ALA A 1099 11.07 -29.56 10.73
CA ALA A 1099 10.53 -29.30 9.40
C ALA A 1099 11.25 -28.14 8.68
N LEU A 1100 11.54 -27.04 9.37
CA LEU A 1100 12.28 -25.91 8.80
C LEU A 1100 13.71 -26.31 8.41
N GLU A 1101 14.41 -27.04 9.28
CA GLU A 1101 15.78 -27.53 9.04
C GLU A 1101 15.85 -28.45 7.81
N LEU A 1102 14.84 -29.33 7.61
CA LEU A 1102 14.77 -30.20 6.42
C LEU A 1102 14.42 -29.43 5.14
N VAL A 1103 13.37 -28.59 5.18
CA VAL A 1103 12.86 -27.95 3.96
C VAL A 1103 13.80 -26.87 3.44
N GLY A 1104 14.49 -26.16 4.33
CA GLY A 1104 15.48 -25.16 3.96
C GLY A 1104 16.84 -25.72 3.59
N ASN A 1105 17.10 -27.02 3.79
CA ASN A 1105 18.38 -27.63 3.45
C ASN A 1105 18.36 -28.18 2.01
N PRO A 1106 19.11 -27.59 1.05
CA PRO A 1106 19.15 -28.11 -0.32
C PRO A 1106 19.73 -29.52 -0.40
N ASP A 1107 20.62 -29.92 0.51
CA ASP A 1107 21.24 -31.26 0.55
C ASP A 1107 20.22 -32.35 0.93
N ALA A 1108 19.09 -31.98 1.54
CA ALA A 1108 18.03 -32.93 1.87
C ALA A 1108 17.22 -33.37 0.64
N VAL A 1109 17.35 -32.67 -0.49
CA VAL A 1109 16.70 -33.01 -1.76
C VAL A 1109 17.60 -33.97 -2.54
N ASN A 1110 17.25 -35.25 -2.54
CA ASN A 1110 18.08 -36.31 -3.12
C ASN A 1110 17.46 -37.02 -4.34
N ARG A 1111 16.32 -36.53 -4.82
CA ARG A 1111 15.56 -37.07 -5.96
C ARG A 1111 14.99 -35.95 -6.83
N PRO A 1112 14.58 -36.24 -8.08
CA PRO A 1112 13.92 -35.25 -8.93
C PRO A 1112 12.72 -34.58 -8.25
N VAL A 1113 12.58 -33.27 -8.43
CA VAL A 1113 11.48 -32.48 -7.87
C VAL A 1113 10.51 -32.10 -8.98
N HIS A 1114 9.34 -32.72 -8.99
CA HIS A 1114 8.29 -32.44 -9.98
C HIS A 1114 6.90 -32.85 -9.46
N TYR A 1115 5.83 -32.32 -10.06
CA TYR A 1115 4.48 -32.75 -9.73
C TYR A 1115 4.25 -34.23 -10.04
N PRO A 1116 3.30 -34.89 -9.35
CA PRO A 1116 3.05 -36.31 -9.54
C PRO A 1116 2.75 -36.72 -10.99
N GLN A 1117 3.33 -37.84 -11.40
CA GLN A 1117 3.29 -38.38 -12.78
C GLN A 1117 3.12 -39.89 -12.76
N VAL A 1118 2.43 -40.42 -13.77
CA VAL A 1118 2.40 -41.86 -14.04
C VAL A 1118 3.73 -42.34 -14.65
N LEU A 1119 3.98 -43.64 -14.61
CA LEU A 1119 5.11 -44.28 -15.27
C LEU A 1119 5.09 -43.97 -16.78
N GLY A 1120 6.23 -43.51 -17.32
CA GLY A 1120 6.34 -43.07 -18.72
C GLY A 1120 5.71 -41.71 -19.05
N GLY A 1121 5.03 -41.07 -18.10
CA GLY A 1121 4.41 -39.75 -18.29
C GLY A 1121 5.43 -38.62 -18.39
N LEU A 1122 5.13 -37.62 -19.23
CA LEU A 1122 5.95 -36.42 -19.44
C LEU A 1122 5.63 -35.35 -18.37
N ILE A 1123 6.65 -34.60 -17.92
CA ILE A 1123 6.53 -33.62 -16.82
C ILE A 1123 5.46 -32.55 -17.07
N GLU A 1124 5.30 -32.09 -18.32
CA GLU A 1124 4.37 -31.02 -18.68
C GLU A 1124 3.02 -31.53 -19.21
N GLN A 1125 2.76 -32.85 -19.19
CA GLN A 1125 1.54 -33.43 -19.75
C GLN A 1125 0.72 -34.23 -18.73
N GLN A 1126 -0.61 -34.08 -18.80
CA GLN A 1126 -1.60 -34.97 -18.16
C GLN A 1126 -1.35 -35.28 -16.67
N THR A 1127 -0.77 -34.35 -15.89
CA THR A 1127 -0.43 -34.54 -14.46
C THR A 1127 -1.60 -34.98 -13.58
N TYR A 1128 -2.84 -34.71 -13.99
CA TYR A 1128 -4.04 -35.17 -13.29
C TYR A 1128 -4.17 -36.70 -13.27
N GLN A 1129 -3.57 -37.43 -14.22
CA GLN A 1129 -3.68 -38.89 -14.33
C GLN A 1129 -3.13 -39.60 -13.09
N TRP A 1130 -2.03 -39.11 -12.50
CA TRP A 1130 -1.50 -39.70 -11.28
C TRP A 1130 -2.53 -39.69 -10.14
N PHE A 1131 -3.26 -38.59 -9.99
CA PHE A 1131 -4.32 -38.49 -8.97
C PHE A 1131 -5.49 -39.43 -9.27
N VAL A 1132 -5.83 -39.61 -10.55
CA VAL A 1132 -6.87 -40.57 -10.96
C VAL A 1132 -6.46 -42.00 -10.60
N GLU A 1133 -5.22 -42.40 -10.90
CA GLU A 1133 -4.70 -43.72 -10.54
C GLU A 1133 -4.62 -43.91 -9.02
N ASN A 1134 -4.20 -42.87 -8.29
CA ASN A 1134 -4.07 -42.91 -6.84
C ASN A 1134 -5.43 -43.00 -6.11
N ASP A 1135 -6.51 -42.49 -6.72
CA ASP A 1135 -7.88 -42.54 -6.18
C ASP A 1135 -8.54 -43.93 -6.36
N ARG A 1136 -7.91 -44.88 -7.08
CA ARG A 1136 -8.52 -46.20 -7.39
C ARG A 1136 -8.77 -47.06 -6.16
N THR A 1137 -9.69 -48.02 -6.32
CA THR A 1137 -10.11 -49.01 -5.32
C THR A 1137 -9.82 -50.42 -5.84
N GLY A 1138 -9.05 -51.23 -5.11
CA GLY A 1138 -8.69 -52.62 -5.43
C GLY A 1138 -7.62 -53.14 -4.47
N ALA A 1139 -7.54 -54.46 -4.26
CA ALA A 1139 -6.63 -55.09 -3.29
C ALA A 1139 -5.14 -54.83 -3.57
N ASP A 1140 -4.76 -54.59 -4.83
CA ASP A 1140 -3.37 -54.41 -5.28
C ASP A 1140 -2.93 -52.94 -5.45
N VAL A 1141 -3.76 -51.95 -5.10
CA VAL A 1141 -3.46 -50.53 -5.36
C VAL A 1141 -2.82 -49.85 -4.13
N LYS A 1142 -1.50 -49.61 -4.18
CA LYS A 1142 -0.75 -48.87 -3.14
C LYS A 1142 -1.05 -47.36 -3.22
N ARG A 1143 -2.03 -46.89 -2.44
CA ARG A 1143 -2.39 -45.46 -2.32
C ARG A 1143 -1.27 -44.65 -1.66
N GLN A 1144 -1.04 -43.46 -2.18
CA GLN A 1144 0.00 -42.55 -1.73
C GLN A 1144 -0.57 -41.20 -1.31
N TRP A 1145 0.10 -40.55 -0.37
CA TRP A 1145 -0.26 -39.23 0.15
C TRP A 1145 1.01 -38.48 0.55
N LEU A 1146 0.89 -37.16 0.72
CA LEU A 1146 2.02 -36.37 1.20
C LEU A 1146 2.16 -36.54 2.71
N LYS A 1147 3.21 -37.26 3.13
CA LYS A 1147 3.49 -37.50 4.55
C LYS A 1147 3.79 -36.17 5.25
N PRO A 1148 3.22 -35.92 6.45
CA PRO A 1148 3.53 -34.72 7.23
C PRO A 1148 5.00 -34.76 7.68
N LEU A 1149 5.60 -33.58 7.83
CA LEU A 1149 6.86 -33.44 8.54
C LEU A 1149 6.54 -33.41 10.05
N GLY A 1150 7.40 -34.02 10.85
CA GLY A 1150 7.29 -34.02 12.31
C GLY A 1150 8.66 -34.27 12.93
N GLU A 1151 8.77 -34.16 14.25
CA GLU A 1151 10.04 -34.22 14.98
C GLU A 1151 10.90 -35.46 14.64
N LYS A 1152 10.26 -36.62 14.44
CA LYS A 1152 10.96 -37.89 14.14
C LYS A 1152 11.32 -38.09 12.67
N VAL A 1153 10.88 -37.21 11.77
CA VAL A 1153 11.13 -37.31 10.34
C VAL A 1153 12.52 -36.76 10.04
N LYS A 1154 13.40 -37.59 9.47
CA LYS A 1154 14.80 -37.23 9.16
C LYS A 1154 15.08 -36.97 7.68
N GLU A 1155 14.12 -37.26 6.80
CA GLU A 1155 14.26 -37.13 5.35
C GLU A 1155 13.00 -36.54 4.72
N LEU A 1156 13.16 -35.87 3.58
CA LEU A 1156 12.03 -35.32 2.83
C LEU A 1156 11.16 -36.44 2.25
N PRO A 1157 9.82 -36.32 2.30
CA PRO A 1157 8.92 -37.36 1.82
C PRO A 1157 9.03 -37.53 0.30
N THR A 1158 8.91 -38.77 -0.14
CA THR A 1158 8.92 -39.16 -1.55
C THR A 1158 7.60 -39.80 -1.96
N LEU A 1159 7.32 -39.71 -3.26
CA LEU A 1159 6.22 -40.38 -3.94
C LEU A 1159 6.77 -41.28 -5.06
N GLU A 1160 5.99 -42.27 -5.46
CA GLU A 1160 6.28 -43.19 -6.56
C GLU A 1160 5.40 -42.86 -7.78
N ARG A 1161 5.96 -43.02 -8.98
CA ARG A 1161 5.23 -42.98 -10.24
C ARG A 1161 4.31 -44.20 -10.33
N LEU A 1162 3.01 -43.95 -10.54
CA LEU A 1162 2.01 -45.01 -10.62
C LEU A 1162 1.91 -45.58 -12.04
N PRO A 1163 1.67 -46.90 -12.22
CA PRO A 1163 1.45 -47.49 -13.55
C PRO A 1163 0.19 -46.89 -14.20
N PRO A 1164 0.20 -46.56 -15.51
CA PRO A 1164 -0.99 -46.08 -16.22
C PRO A 1164 -2.02 -47.21 -16.40
N MET A 1165 -3.29 -46.84 -16.64
CA MET A 1165 -4.34 -47.82 -16.98
C MET A 1165 -3.95 -48.71 -18.17
N PRO A 1166 -4.24 -50.03 -18.14
CA PRO A 1166 -4.19 -50.84 -19.35
C PRO A 1166 -5.24 -50.32 -20.32
N THR A 1167 -4.81 -49.90 -21.51
CA THR A 1167 -5.72 -49.57 -22.61
C THR A 1167 -6.48 -50.84 -22.99
N SER A 1168 -7.78 -50.72 -23.30
CA SER A 1168 -8.67 -51.84 -23.64
C SER A 1168 -8.27 -52.64 -24.89
N SER A 1169 -7.08 -52.41 -25.46
CA SER A 1169 -6.48 -53.14 -26.57
C SER A 1169 -5.61 -54.32 -26.14
N ASN A 1170 -5.21 -54.42 -24.86
CA ASN A 1170 -4.31 -55.48 -24.36
C ASN A 1170 -4.92 -56.28 -23.18
N ALA A 1171 -6.22 -56.61 -23.26
CA ALA A 1171 -6.73 -57.68 -22.41
C ALA A 1171 -6.19 -59.02 -22.94
N PRO A 1172 -5.50 -59.84 -22.12
CA PRO A 1172 -5.14 -61.19 -22.54
C PRO A 1172 -6.44 -61.94 -22.85
N GLY A 1173 -6.52 -62.53 -24.04
CA GLY A 1173 -7.70 -63.23 -24.52
C GLY A 1173 -8.18 -64.24 -23.49
N ARG A 1174 -9.45 -64.12 -23.08
CA ARG A 1174 -10.13 -65.17 -22.30
C ARG A 1174 -10.03 -66.49 -23.08
N PRO A 1175 -9.68 -67.62 -22.44
CA PRO A 1175 -9.64 -68.90 -23.11
C PRO A 1175 -11.04 -69.29 -23.56
N ARG A 1176 -11.17 -69.73 -24.82
CA ARG A 1176 -12.38 -70.40 -25.31
C ARG A 1176 -12.41 -71.82 -24.74
N GLY A 1177 -13.42 -72.07 -23.92
CA GLY A 1177 -13.95 -73.40 -23.59
C GLY A 1177 -15.33 -73.16 -22.99
N GLY A 1178 -16.41 -73.85 -23.33
CA GLY A 1178 -16.56 -75.06 -24.12
C GLY A 1178 -17.81 -75.75 -23.55
N ARG A 1179 -18.92 -75.66 -24.30
CA ARG A 1179 -20.29 -76.12 -24.03
C ARG A 1179 -21.08 -75.38 -22.94
#